data_AF-A0A971JLT2-F1
#
_entry.id   AF-A0A971JLT2-F1
#
_cell.length_a   1.000
_cell.length_b   1.000
_cell.length_c   1.000
_cell.angle_alpha   90.00
_cell.angle_beta   90.00
_cell.angle_gamma   90.00
#
_symmetry.space_group_name_H-M   'P 1'
#
loop_
_entity.id
_entity.type
_entity.pdbx_description
1 polymer ?
#
loop_
_entity_poly.entity_id
_entity_poly.type
_entity_poly.pdbx_seq_one_letter_code
_entity_poly.pdbx_strand_id
1 'polypeptide(L)'
;MRFVLIPLFLMLVLGIQGYTEEKLIPLLEQNAAAAGEAMALCHHYVNGWLAQADPETGLLPRNLTGDSFWNAKDAAADNYPFLVLTSGISGLYHLRRSAEHILEQEQRLASREDGLPVVYDFGARARSENNAAPDLIFGAAEYVKDGLMPVVEWMGSGPWLDRMHVLVRALYAEAERTLPPDKSPSENVEVCGDLMQAMSRLYWNSGDPWYKEQCFRLADRYLFERPVASMETIRLRDHGCEVIGGLSEIYVIAAREDADRHERYRPALYALLDLIMEKGINEDGMMPEWFNPKSGEQQWERVSDGWGYVYDAFLTVALVDNNERYRNAVLHALNNIHKYLGADWEGGSADGYADSIEGALNLLNRLPVVNAFEWVDQSMWHVFDRQRSDGILEGWHGDGNSARTSLMYALWKTQGTAVHPWREDVRLGGVVDERGALHLLVKAEWKWQGNVVVDRPRHREYLNLPLEYPRINQFPEWFTVSRDAEYVVQMNGEAPETVSGEVLWQFPMVLEPGQQCHLVITPLTAGNPPKKVSGDGFRALKYTPRTAAQALAWQQEVRAHLADLLGVSLKLSDESVKMESRVISEGNKRDYLRRDILLGIGAEPDIPAILTLPLNRGDGPFPAVVCIHGHGADRETVYEQDNAYHGFAGALAGAGVVTIAVDVGQHQKREASKTLMGERLQDLMGCVDYLETLPEVDSGRIGCAGLSLGGEMAMWLGAMDTRIRATVSAGFLTFMNQMERNHCMCWKEAGMRELIDFPDIYALVAPRALMCQVGRQEPVTQFNTVLADRAFGQLHQTFMDLNAGNRVVLDIHEGGHEVDLATMAPFLLGNLCPDRATAKI
;
A
#
# COMPACT_ATOMS: atom_id res chain seq x y z
N MET A 1 -10.97 -52.04 40.75
CA MET A 1 -11.84 -50.86 40.91
C MET A 1 -11.03 -49.77 41.62
N ARG A 2 -10.82 -48.62 40.96
CA ARG A 2 -10.26 -47.33 41.45
C ARG A 2 -8.75 -47.24 41.80
N PHE A 3 -8.02 -46.62 40.85
CA PHE A 3 -7.04 -45.50 40.93
C PHE A 3 -6.92 -44.78 42.30
N VAL A 4 -5.85 -44.10 42.73
CA VAL A 4 -4.49 -43.71 42.26
C VAL A 4 -3.79 -43.03 43.45
N LEU A 5 -2.46 -43.12 43.58
CA LEU A 5 -1.63 -42.17 44.35
C LEU A 5 -0.17 -42.10 43.77
N ILE A 6 0.20 -40.90 43.28
CA ILE A 6 1.50 -40.17 43.41
C ILE A 6 2.73 -40.65 42.55
N PRO A 7 3.73 -39.81 42.14
CA PRO A 7 3.80 -38.42 41.62
C PRO A 7 4.73 -38.28 40.35
N LEU A 8 5.03 -37.03 39.96
CA LEU A 8 6.09 -36.53 39.03
C LEU A 8 5.78 -36.57 37.52
N PHE A 9 5.59 -35.40 36.90
CA PHE A 9 6.56 -34.76 35.98
C PHE A 9 6.05 -33.41 35.44
N LEU A 10 7.00 -32.55 35.06
CA LEU A 10 6.86 -31.29 34.29
C LEU A 10 5.80 -31.35 33.17
N MET A 11 5.11 -30.22 32.91
CA MET A 11 5.26 -29.44 31.66
C MET A 11 4.20 -28.32 31.50
N LEU A 12 4.64 -27.24 30.85
CA LEU A 12 3.88 -26.32 30.00
C LEU A 12 2.99 -25.24 30.67
N VAL A 13 3.64 -24.18 31.16
CA VAL A 13 3.15 -22.81 30.97
C VAL A 13 3.90 -22.24 29.76
N LEU A 14 3.37 -22.46 28.55
CA LEU A 14 3.59 -21.54 27.42
C LEU A 14 2.39 -20.58 27.49
N GLY A 15 2.54 -19.30 27.79
CA GLY A 15 3.48 -18.39 27.14
C GLY A 15 2.66 -17.57 26.15
N ILE A 16 1.81 -16.70 26.70
CA ILE A 16 1.09 -15.66 25.97
C ILE A 16 2.16 -14.78 25.31
N GLN A 17 2.33 -14.88 23.99
CA GLN A 17 3.21 -13.98 23.25
C GLN A 17 2.49 -12.64 23.07
N GLY A 18 2.46 -11.82 24.12
CA GLY A 18 2.21 -10.38 23.94
C GLY A 18 3.36 -9.76 23.16
N TYR A 19 3.10 -8.69 22.40
CA TYR A 19 4.16 -7.85 21.84
C TYR A 19 5.09 -7.42 22.98
N THR A 20 6.38 -7.75 22.89
CA THR A 20 7.40 -7.15 23.74
C THR A 20 7.54 -5.68 23.33
N GLU A 21 7.80 -4.77 24.29
CA GLU A 21 8.04 -3.34 23.99
C GLU A 21 9.08 -3.14 22.86
N GLU A 22 10.09 -4.02 22.81
CA GLU A 22 11.14 -4.05 21.77
C GLU A 22 10.60 -4.20 20.33
N LYS A 23 9.45 -4.84 20.12
CA LYS A 23 8.81 -4.98 18.79
C LYS A 23 7.77 -3.90 18.50
N LEU A 24 7.20 -3.29 19.54
CA LEU A 24 6.07 -2.36 19.41
C LEU A 24 6.51 -0.95 19.00
N ILE A 25 7.58 -0.43 19.62
CA ILE A 25 8.05 0.94 19.35
C ILE A 25 8.42 1.16 17.87
N PRO A 26 9.20 0.27 17.21
CA PRO A 26 9.52 0.46 15.80
C PRO A 26 8.29 0.48 14.88
N LEU A 27 7.28 -0.33 15.18
CA LEU A 27 6.02 -0.33 14.43
C LEU A 27 5.23 0.98 14.63
N LEU A 28 5.18 1.49 15.86
CA LEU A 28 4.59 2.80 16.14
C LEU A 28 5.33 3.93 15.41
N GLU A 29 6.66 3.87 15.35
CA GLU A 29 7.46 4.85 14.60
C GLU A 29 7.20 4.79 13.09
N GLN A 30 7.12 3.57 12.52
CA GLN A 30 6.77 3.38 11.12
C GLN A 30 5.38 3.95 10.81
N ASN A 31 4.39 3.63 11.64
CA ASN A 31 3.03 4.17 11.50
C ASN A 31 3.02 5.69 11.66
N ALA A 32 3.83 6.24 12.56
CA ALA A 32 3.93 7.68 12.76
C ALA A 32 4.55 8.42 11.57
N ALA A 33 5.53 7.82 10.90
CA ALA A 33 6.10 8.34 9.66
C ALA A 33 5.07 8.31 8.52
N ALA A 34 4.42 7.16 8.32
CA ALA A 34 3.40 6.98 7.28
C ALA A 34 2.20 7.92 7.43
N ALA A 35 1.68 8.07 8.65
CA ALA A 35 0.60 9.01 8.95
C ALA A 35 1.04 10.47 8.73
N GLY A 36 2.27 10.81 9.12
CA GLY A 36 2.84 12.15 8.95
C GLY A 36 2.94 12.56 7.48
N GLU A 37 3.42 11.66 6.62
CA GLU A 37 3.52 11.86 5.16
C GLU A 37 2.14 12.11 4.54
N ALA A 38 1.17 11.27 4.87
CA ALA A 38 -0.19 11.39 4.36
C ALA A 38 -0.89 12.69 4.80
N MET A 39 -0.74 13.07 6.07
CA MET A 39 -1.27 14.35 6.55
C MET A 39 -0.59 15.55 5.89
N ALA A 40 0.73 15.49 5.67
CA ALA A 40 1.45 16.54 4.97
C ALA A 40 0.94 16.72 3.53
N LEU A 41 0.69 15.63 2.80
CA LEU A 41 0.06 15.67 1.48
C LEU A 41 -1.27 16.42 1.52
N CYS A 42 -2.16 16.08 2.45
CA CYS A 42 -3.46 16.73 2.59
C CYS A 42 -3.33 18.24 2.85
N HIS A 43 -2.38 18.65 3.70
CA HIS A 43 -2.13 20.07 3.96
C HIS A 43 -1.58 20.81 2.74
N HIS A 44 -0.64 20.22 2.01
CA HIS A 44 -0.12 20.78 0.77
C HIS A 44 -1.21 20.90 -0.31
N TYR A 45 -2.05 19.87 -0.46
CA TYR A 45 -3.22 19.87 -1.31
C TYR A 45 -4.15 21.04 -0.99
N VAL A 46 -4.54 21.21 0.28
CA VAL A 46 -5.43 22.31 0.69
C VAL A 46 -4.82 23.67 0.38
N ASN A 47 -3.54 23.86 0.69
CA ASN A 47 -2.87 25.13 0.42
C ASN A 47 -2.75 25.41 -1.09
N GLY A 48 -2.43 24.38 -1.88
CA GLY A 48 -2.34 24.46 -3.33
C GLY A 48 -3.67 24.89 -3.95
N TRP A 49 -4.77 24.22 -3.60
CA TRP A 49 -6.10 24.53 -4.14
C TRP A 49 -6.67 25.86 -3.62
N LEU A 50 -6.44 26.21 -2.35
CA LEU A 50 -6.82 27.54 -1.84
C LEU A 50 -6.09 28.67 -2.55
N ALA A 51 -4.85 28.44 -3.01
CA ALA A 51 -4.13 29.44 -3.81
C ALA A 51 -4.73 29.62 -5.22
N GLN A 52 -5.52 28.66 -5.70
CA GLN A 52 -6.24 28.70 -6.97
C GLN A 52 -7.71 29.12 -6.83
N ALA A 53 -8.19 29.30 -5.60
CA ALA A 53 -9.55 29.79 -5.35
C ALA A 53 -9.77 31.14 -6.03
N ASP A 54 -10.97 31.36 -6.56
CA ASP A 54 -11.32 32.63 -7.17
C ASP A 54 -11.19 33.76 -6.13
N PRO A 55 -10.40 34.82 -6.38
CA PRO A 55 -10.05 35.81 -5.36
C PRO A 55 -11.22 36.69 -4.91
N GLU A 56 -12.33 36.74 -5.66
CA GLU A 56 -13.50 37.54 -5.30
C GLU A 56 -14.52 36.74 -4.50
N THR A 57 -14.69 35.46 -4.84
CA THR A 57 -15.73 34.60 -4.30
C THR A 57 -15.21 33.55 -3.33
N GLY A 58 -13.92 33.24 -3.35
CA GLY A 58 -13.31 32.15 -2.60
C GLY A 58 -13.69 30.75 -3.11
N LEU A 59 -14.53 30.63 -4.13
CA LEU A 59 -14.94 29.33 -4.67
C LEU A 59 -13.78 28.65 -5.40
N LEU A 60 -13.71 27.32 -5.29
CA LEU A 60 -12.70 26.52 -5.98
C LEU A 60 -13.10 26.34 -7.46
N PRO A 61 -12.18 26.52 -8.41
CA PRO A 61 -12.41 26.15 -9.79
C PRO A 61 -12.56 24.63 -9.92
N ARG A 62 -13.31 24.20 -10.93
CA ARG A 62 -13.42 22.78 -11.28
C ARG A 62 -12.06 22.16 -11.61
N ASN A 63 -11.31 22.78 -12.51
CA ASN A 63 -9.99 22.33 -12.97
C ASN A 63 -9.06 23.53 -13.14
N LEU A 64 -7.74 23.32 -13.09
CA LEU A 64 -6.76 24.40 -13.25
C LEU A 64 -6.48 24.77 -14.72
N THR A 65 -6.87 23.91 -15.66
CA THR A 65 -6.73 24.15 -17.10
C THR A 65 -8.08 24.21 -17.79
N GLY A 66 -8.36 25.32 -18.48
CA GLY A 66 -9.50 25.44 -19.39
C GLY A 66 -10.84 25.75 -18.73
N ASP A 67 -11.00 25.49 -17.43
CA ASP A 67 -12.23 25.74 -16.68
C ASP A 67 -12.10 27.00 -15.82
N SER A 68 -13.08 27.91 -15.90
CA SER A 68 -13.15 29.14 -15.10
C SER A 68 -14.51 29.27 -14.40
N PHE A 69 -15.02 28.15 -13.91
CA PHE A 69 -16.30 28.08 -13.23
C PHE A 69 -16.27 27.10 -12.05
N TRP A 70 -17.23 27.28 -11.15
CA TRP A 70 -17.59 26.35 -10.08
C TRP A 70 -18.83 25.54 -10.49
N ASN A 71 -18.89 24.27 -10.10
CA ASN A 71 -20.09 23.45 -10.22
C ASN A 71 -20.23 22.43 -9.09
N ALA A 72 -21.44 21.87 -8.95
CA ALA A 72 -21.77 20.96 -7.86
C ALA A 72 -21.11 19.57 -8.01
N LYS A 73 -21.15 19.00 -9.22
CA LYS A 73 -20.75 17.60 -9.46
C LYS A 73 -19.25 17.33 -9.45
N ASP A 74 -18.42 18.38 -9.51
CA ASP A 74 -16.96 18.22 -9.57
C ASP A 74 -16.32 19.07 -8.44
N ALA A 75 -16.43 20.40 -8.51
CA ALA A 75 -15.76 21.27 -7.52
C ALA A 75 -16.29 21.09 -6.09
N ALA A 76 -17.59 20.90 -5.95
CA ALA A 76 -18.24 20.72 -4.65
C ALA A 76 -18.28 19.26 -4.17
N ALA A 77 -18.29 18.31 -5.11
CA ALA A 77 -18.34 16.88 -4.84
C ALA A 77 -16.95 16.29 -4.56
N ASP A 78 -15.93 16.63 -5.36
CA ASP A 78 -14.67 15.88 -5.36
C ASP A 78 -13.48 16.66 -4.81
N ASN A 79 -13.59 17.98 -4.64
CA ASN A 79 -12.47 18.82 -4.22
C ASN A 79 -12.70 19.48 -2.85
N TYR A 80 -13.76 20.29 -2.77
CA TYR A 80 -14.16 21.01 -1.56
C TYR A 80 -14.26 20.15 -0.27
N PRO A 81 -14.89 18.96 -0.24
CA PRO A 81 -15.09 18.24 1.02
C PRO A 81 -13.79 17.79 1.67
N PHE A 82 -12.75 17.53 0.88
CA PHE A 82 -11.48 17.04 1.42
C PHE A 82 -10.62 18.16 1.98
N LEU A 83 -10.89 19.41 1.56
CA LEU A 83 -10.44 20.58 2.30
C LEU A 83 -11.13 20.69 3.66
N VAL A 84 -12.45 20.49 3.71
CA VAL A 84 -13.23 20.51 4.96
C VAL A 84 -12.70 19.45 5.93
N LEU A 85 -12.55 18.20 5.46
CA LEU A 85 -12.10 17.08 6.26
C LEU A 85 -10.66 17.26 6.76
N THR A 86 -9.75 17.72 5.88
CA THR A 86 -8.38 18.08 6.30
C THR A 86 -8.41 19.13 7.40
N SER A 87 -9.25 20.16 7.28
CA SER A 87 -9.38 21.18 8.33
C SER A 87 -9.90 20.62 9.66
N GLY A 88 -10.87 19.69 9.60
CA GLY A 88 -11.50 19.06 10.75
C GLY A 88 -10.57 18.12 11.51
N ILE A 89 -9.89 17.22 10.78
CA ILE A 89 -8.95 16.22 11.32
C ILE A 89 -7.68 16.89 11.87
N SER A 90 -7.27 18.01 11.28
CA SER A 90 -6.05 18.71 11.69
C SER A 90 -6.26 19.72 12.82
N GLY A 91 -7.52 20.02 13.16
CA GLY A 91 -7.86 21.01 14.19
C GLY A 91 -7.38 22.44 13.87
N LEU A 92 -7.14 22.78 12.60
CA LEU A 92 -6.62 24.09 12.21
C LEU A 92 -7.76 25.10 12.00
N TYR A 93 -7.87 26.04 12.94
CA TYR A 93 -8.94 27.05 12.94
C TYR A 93 -9.05 27.83 11.64
N HIS A 94 -7.94 28.29 11.06
CA HIS A 94 -7.96 29.11 9.85
C HIS A 94 -8.48 28.34 8.63
N LEU A 95 -8.08 27.08 8.45
CA LEU A 95 -8.60 26.23 7.38
C LEU A 95 -10.09 25.97 7.54
N ARG A 96 -10.55 25.73 8.77
CA ARG A 96 -11.97 25.56 9.05
C ARG A 96 -12.79 26.80 8.69
N ARG A 97 -12.26 28.00 8.97
CA ARG A 97 -12.92 29.26 8.59
C ARG A 97 -12.96 29.45 7.08
N SER A 98 -11.90 29.07 6.36
CA SER A 98 -11.91 29.07 4.89
C SER A 98 -12.96 28.11 4.34
N ALA A 99 -13.06 26.89 4.89
CA ALA A 99 -14.06 25.90 4.50
C ALA A 99 -15.50 26.40 4.70
N GLU A 100 -15.79 26.94 5.89
CA GLU A 100 -17.09 27.56 6.21
C GLU A 100 -17.40 28.72 5.26
N HIS A 101 -16.42 29.56 4.95
CA HIS A 101 -16.59 30.67 4.01
C HIS A 101 -16.93 30.19 2.60
N ILE A 102 -16.27 29.15 2.09
CA ILE A 102 -16.57 28.57 0.77
C ILE A 102 -18.01 28.07 0.72
N LEU A 103 -18.49 27.39 1.77
CA LEU A 103 -19.88 26.94 1.86
C LEU A 103 -20.88 28.10 1.83
N GLU A 104 -20.58 29.20 2.52
CA GLU A 104 -21.41 30.41 2.52
C GLU A 104 -21.46 31.04 1.12
N GLN A 105 -20.33 31.08 0.42
CA GLN A 105 -20.25 31.65 -0.93
C GLN A 105 -20.93 30.77 -1.97
N GLU A 106 -20.84 29.44 -1.83
CA GLU A 106 -21.57 28.47 -2.65
C GLU A 106 -23.08 28.74 -2.57
N GLN A 107 -23.63 28.77 -1.35
CA GLN A 107 -25.05 29.00 -1.13
C GLN A 107 -25.50 30.40 -1.60
N ARG A 108 -24.63 31.40 -1.53
CA ARG A 108 -24.96 32.78 -1.95
C ARG A 108 -24.93 32.94 -3.47
N LEU A 109 -23.87 32.45 -4.11
CA LEU A 109 -23.54 32.77 -5.49
C LEU A 109 -24.00 31.68 -6.45
N ALA A 110 -23.89 30.43 -6.03
CA ALA A 110 -24.01 29.26 -6.88
C ALA A 110 -25.24 28.39 -6.52
N SER A 111 -26.26 28.98 -5.91
CA SER A 111 -27.52 28.30 -5.58
C SER A 111 -28.75 29.12 -5.96
N ARG A 112 -29.81 28.43 -6.42
CA ARG A 112 -31.16 28.98 -6.60
C ARG A 112 -31.81 29.33 -5.26
N GLU A 113 -32.93 30.06 -5.30
CA GLU A 113 -33.71 30.40 -4.09
C GLU A 113 -34.26 29.18 -3.34
N ASP A 114 -34.54 28.09 -4.06
CA ASP A 114 -34.96 26.81 -3.49
C ASP A 114 -33.78 25.96 -2.97
N GLY A 115 -32.54 26.44 -3.13
CA GLY A 115 -31.33 25.79 -2.65
C GLY A 115 -30.66 24.84 -3.64
N LEU A 116 -31.21 24.63 -4.85
CA LEU A 116 -30.53 23.81 -5.86
C LEU A 116 -29.26 24.50 -6.38
N PRO A 117 -28.13 23.78 -6.47
CA PRO A 117 -26.88 24.35 -6.90
C PRO A 117 -26.89 24.55 -8.42
N VAL A 118 -26.24 25.62 -8.88
CA VAL A 118 -26.11 25.98 -10.29
C VAL A 118 -24.66 26.34 -10.58
N VAL A 119 -24.22 26.13 -11.82
CA VAL A 119 -22.88 26.52 -12.24
C VAL A 119 -22.68 28.03 -12.05
N TYR A 120 -21.56 28.43 -11.46
CA TYR A 120 -21.17 29.82 -11.31
C TYR A 120 -19.92 30.10 -12.14
N ASP A 121 -20.03 30.97 -13.13
CA ASP A 121 -18.94 31.35 -14.03
C ASP A 121 -18.17 32.54 -13.45
N PHE A 122 -16.87 32.38 -13.20
CA PHE A 122 -16.04 33.41 -12.59
C PHE A 122 -15.76 34.57 -13.55
N GLY A 123 -15.64 34.29 -14.85
CA GLY A 123 -15.39 35.30 -15.87
C GLY A 123 -16.60 36.22 -16.09
N ALA A 124 -17.79 35.63 -16.18
CA ALA A 124 -19.06 36.35 -16.30
C ALA A 124 -19.55 36.92 -14.97
N ARG A 125 -19.03 36.41 -13.84
CA ARG A 125 -19.46 36.74 -12.47
C ARG A 125 -20.94 36.52 -12.24
N ALA A 126 -21.47 35.47 -12.85
CA ALA A 126 -22.89 35.19 -12.89
C ALA A 126 -23.16 33.69 -12.85
N ARG A 127 -24.38 33.33 -12.46
CA ARG A 127 -24.89 31.97 -12.58
C ARG A 127 -25.06 31.64 -14.06
N SER A 128 -24.76 30.41 -14.44
CA SER A 128 -25.03 29.90 -15.77
C SER A 128 -26.53 29.96 -16.08
N GLU A 129 -26.86 30.32 -17.33
CA GLU A 129 -28.23 30.27 -17.84
C GLU A 129 -28.67 28.82 -18.12
N ASN A 130 -27.72 27.89 -18.31
CA ASN A 130 -28.03 26.48 -18.54
C ASN A 130 -28.42 25.80 -17.22
N ASN A 131 -29.72 25.53 -17.10
CA ASN A 131 -30.36 24.95 -15.92
C ASN A 131 -31.19 23.72 -16.29
N ALA A 132 -30.67 22.87 -17.18
CA ALA A 132 -31.34 21.62 -17.54
C ALA A 132 -31.53 20.75 -16.29
N ALA A 133 -32.78 20.36 -16.00
CA ALA A 133 -33.10 19.63 -14.78
C ALA A 133 -32.28 18.34 -14.58
N PRO A 134 -32.00 17.51 -15.61
CA PRO A 134 -31.14 16.34 -15.43
C PRO A 134 -29.73 16.68 -14.94
N ASP A 135 -29.12 17.77 -15.42
CA ASP A 135 -27.77 18.19 -15.04
C ASP A 135 -27.75 18.73 -13.60
N LEU A 136 -28.80 19.48 -13.21
CA LEU A 136 -28.96 19.98 -11.84
C LEU A 136 -29.18 18.83 -10.84
N ILE A 137 -30.04 17.88 -11.19
CA ILE A 137 -30.32 16.70 -10.38
C ILE A 137 -29.06 15.85 -10.22
N PHE A 138 -28.35 15.58 -11.33
CA PHE A 138 -27.10 14.84 -11.29
C PHE A 138 -26.08 15.53 -10.37
N GLY A 139 -25.81 16.81 -10.60
CA GLY A 139 -24.80 17.50 -9.80
C GLY A 139 -25.17 17.71 -8.34
N ALA A 140 -26.45 17.83 -8.01
CA ALA A 140 -26.89 17.86 -6.62
C ALA A 140 -26.80 16.47 -5.95
N ALA A 141 -27.02 15.37 -6.68
CA ALA A 141 -26.84 14.02 -6.16
C ALA A 141 -25.36 13.74 -5.86
N GLU A 142 -24.46 14.03 -6.79
CA GLU A 142 -23.00 13.93 -6.58
C GLU A 142 -22.53 14.77 -5.39
N TYR A 143 -22.94 16.04 -5.32
CA TYR A 143 -22.53 16.91 -4.22
C TYR A 143 -23.04 16.41 -2.86
N VAL A 144 -24.23 15.80 -2.81
CA VAL A 144 -24.72 15.18 -1.58
C VAL A 144 -23.89 13.96 -1.20
N LYS A 145 -23.59 13.07 -2.15
CA LYS A 145 -22.98 11.76 -1.92
C LYS A 145 -21.45 11.80 -1.81
N ASP A 146 -20.73 12.43 -2.74
CA ASP A 146 -19.26 12.56 -2.65
C ASP A 146 -18.83 13.77 -1.85
N GLY A 147 -19.61 14.85 -1.89
CA GLY A 147 -19.29 16.07 -1.17
C GLY A 147 -19.64 16.01 0.32
N LEU A 148 -20.92 16.18 0.63
CA LEU A 148 -21.36 16.45 1.99
C LEU A 148 -21.37 15.21 2.88
N MET A 149 -21.67 14.03 2.33
CA MET A 149 -21.77 12.79 3.08
C MET A 149 -20.48 12.41 3.84
N PRO A 150 -19.28 12.36 3.23
CA PRO A 150 -18.06 12.04 3.98
C PRO A 150 -17.72 13.10 5.03
N VAL A 151 -18.05 14.37 4.77
CA VAL A 151 -17.90 15.46 5.75
C VAL A 151 -18.80 15.22 6.97
N VAL A 152 -20.07 14.87 6.76
CA VAL A 152 -21.03 14.61 7.83
C VAL A 152 -20.66 13.37 8.65
N GLU A 153 -20.14 12.32 8.00
CA GLU A 153 -19.63 11.11 8.67
C GLU A 153 -18.52 11.42 9.68
N TRP A 154 -17.70 12.44 9.45
CA TRP A 154 -16.62 12.85 10.36
C TRP A 154 -17.00 13.98 11.31
N MET A 155 -17.70 15.00 10.81
CA MET A 155 -17.97 16.25 11.53
C MET A 155 -19.29 16.23 12.30
N GLY A 156 -20.21 15.33 11.95
CA GLY A 156 -21.54 15.25 12.55
C GLY A 156 -22.44 16.44 12.20
N SER A 157 -23.27 16.86 13.15
CA SER A 157 -24.21 17.98 12.97
C SER A 157 -23.51 19.31 12.72
N GLY A 158 -24.07 20.12 11.83
CA GLY A 158 -23.54 21.43 11.48
C GLY A 158 -24.00 21.90 10.10
N PRO A 159 -23.37 22.95 9.56
CA PRO A 159 -23.85 23.59 8.32
C PRO A 159 -23.80 22.66 7.10
N TRP A 160 -22.89 21.68 7.08
CA TRP A 160 -22.82 20.68 5.99
C TRP A 160 -23.98 19.69 6.02
N LEU A 161 -24.41 19.23 7.20
CA LEU A 161 -25.59 18.38 7.35
C LEU A 161 -26.87 19.16 6.97
N ASP A 162 -26.97 20.42 7.42
CA ASP A 162 -28.09 21.29 7.05
C ASP A 162 -28.17 21.47 5.53
N ARG A 163 -27.02 21.70 4.88
CA ARG A 163 -26.92 21.80 3.42
C ARG A 163 -27.35 20.51 2.73
N MET A 164 -26.95 19.36 3.26
CA MET A 164 -27.30 18.04 2.71
C MET A 164 -28.82 17.81 2.72
N HIS A 165 -29.50 18.16 3.82
CA HIS A 165 -30.96 18.12 3.89
C HIS A 165 -31.63 19.02 2.86
N VAL A 166 -31.15 20.27 2.70
CA VAL A 166 -31.69 21.22 1.71
C VAL A 166 -31.54 20.68 0.29
N LEU A 167 -30.37 20.15 -0.07
CA LEU A 167 -30.09 19.65 -1.42
C LEU A 167 -31.00 18.49 -1.81
N VAL A 168 -31.13 17.48 -0.94
CA VAL A 168 -31.97 16.31 -1.25
C VAL A 168 -33.44 16.72 -1.45
N ARG A 169 -33.94 17.63 -0.62
CA ARG A 169 -35.32 18.12 -0.73
C ARG A 169 -35.54 18.94 -2.00
N ALA A 170 -34.61 19.84 -2.33
CA ALA A 170 -34.69 20.69 -3.50
C ALA A 170 -34.58 19.88 -4.80
N LEU A 171 -33.69 18.86 -4.83
CA LEU A 171 -33.56 17.91 -5.92
C LEU A 171 -34.87 17.17 -6.19
N TYR A 172 -35.50 16.61 -5.16
CA TYR A 172 -36.78 15.90 -5.31
C TYR A 172 -37.89 16.83 -5.81
N ALA A 173 -37.94 18.06 -5.31
CA ALA A 173 -38.93 19.05 -5.78
C ALA A 173 -38.75 19.37 -7.27
N GLU A 174 -37.51 19.47 -7.77
CA GLU A 174 -37.25 19.68 -9.20
C GLU A 174 -37.58 18.43 -10.02
N ALA A 175 -37.28 17.23 -9.51
CA ALA A 175 -37.65 15.99 -10.16
C ALA A 175 -39.18 15.84 -10.29
N GLU A 176 -39.96 16.11 -9.24
CA GLU A 176 -41.43 16.05 -9.27
C GLU A 176 -42.06 17.08 -10.23
N ARG A 177 -41.37 18.19 -10.52
CA ARG A 177 -41.82 19.19 -11.51
C ARG A 177 -41.58 18.75 -12.95
N THR A 178 -40.57 17.92 -13.18
CA THR A 178 -40.05 17.61 -14.51
C THR A 178 -40.31 16.17 -14.94
N LEU A 179 -40.56 15.27 -13.99
CA LEU A 179 -40.89 13.87 -14.21
C LEU A 179 -42.33 13.57 -13.74
N PRO A 180 -43.02 12.58 -14.35
CA PRO A 180 -44.32 12.12 -13.89
C PRO A 180 -44.34 11.74 -12.39
N PRO A 181 -45.41 12.03 -11.62
CA PRO A 181 -45.49 11.80 -10.17
C PRO A 181 -45.34 10.34 -9.71
N ASP A 182 -45.43 9.38 -10.63
CA ASP A 182 -45.30 7.95 -10.42
C ASP A 182 -43.89 7.41 -10.73
N LYS A 183 -42.92 8.29 -10.98
CA LYS A 183 -41.54 7.91 -11.37
C LYS A 183 -40.47 8.32 -10.36
N SER A 184 -39.36 7.59 -10.44
CA SER A 184 -38.08 7.86 -9.76
C SER A 184 -37.60 9.30 -9.98
N PRO A 185 -36.84 9.90 -9.03
CA PRO A 185 -36.24 11.23 -9.20
C PRO A 185 -35.29 11.36 -10.41
N SER A 186 -34.83 10.24 -10.97
CA SER A 186 -34.03 10.18 -12.20
C SER A 186 -34.19 8.82 -12.90
N GLU A 187 -33.91 8.79 -14.21
CA GLU A 187 -33.73 7.53 -14.96
C GLU A 187 -32.27 7.05 -14.96
N ASN A 188 -31.33 7.89 -14.51
CA ASN A 188 -29.94 7.51 -14.27
C ASN A 188 -29.86 6.65 -12.99
N VAL A 189 -29.26 5.47 -13.12
CA VAL A 189 -29.11 4.48 -12.06
C VAL A 189 -28.16 4.94 -10.95
N GLU A 190 -27.11 5.68 -11.31
CA GLU A 190 -26.11 6.26 -10.41
C GLU A 190 -26.78 7.27 -9.47
N VAL A 191 -27.45 8.29 -10.03
CA VAL A 191 -28.24 9.27 -9.25
C VAL A 191 -29.20 8.60 -8.27
N CYS A 192 -29.85 7.52 -8.70
CA CYS A 192 -30.75 6.79 -7.81
C CYS A 192 -29.98 6.08 -6.69
N GLY A 193 -28.86 5.45 -6.99
CA GLY A 193 -27.94 4.86 -6.02
C GLY A 193 -27.43 5.88 -5.00
N ASP A 194 -26.99 7.05 -5.44
CA ASP A 194 -26.55 8.15 -4.58
C ASP A 194 -27.63 8.57 -3.59
N LEU A 195 -28.86 8.76 -4.11
CA LEU A 195 -29.99 9.15 -3.29
C LEU A 195 -30.36 8.06 -2.29
N MET A 196 -30.29 6.78 -2.65
CA MET A 196 -30.51 5.68 -1.70
C MET A 196 -29.50 5.75 -0.54
N GLN A 197 -28.22 5.92 -0.84
CA GLN A 197 -27.14 5.99 0.15
C GLN A 197 -27.25 7.23 1.05
N ALA A 198 -27.50 8.40 0.46
CA ALA A 198 -27.64 9.65 1.17
C ALA A 198 -28.89 9.68 2.06
N MET A 199 -30.06 9.32 1.51
CA MET A 199 -31.32 9.34 2.24
C MET A 199 -31.38 8.26 3.32
N SER A 200 -30.68 7.13 3.15
CA SER A 200 -30.51 6.13 4.21
C SER A 200 -29.87 6.76 5.45
N ARG A 201 -28.74 7.45 5.29
CA ARG A 201 -28.04 8.14 6.38
C ARG A 201 -28.87 9.28 6.97
N LEU A 202 -29.53 10.09 6.13
CA LEU A 202 -30.40 11.17 6.60
C LEU A 202 -31.61 10.64 7.38
N TYR A 203 -32.16 9.48 7.00
CA TYR A 203 -33.23 8.83 7.76
C TYR A 203 -32.74 8.44 9.15
N TRP A 204 -31.62 7.74 9.26
CA TRP A 204 -31.09 7.34 10.56
C TRP A 204 -30.75 8.55 11.43
N ASN A 205 -30.09 9.56 10.85
CA ASN A 205 -29.73 10.76 11.57
C ASN A 205 -30.95 11.54 12.10
N SER A 206 -31.98 11.74 11.27
CA SER A 206 -33.11 12.65 11.57
C SER A 206 -34.38 11.97 12.09
N GLY A 207 -34.57 10.68 11.79
CA GLY A 207 -35.83 9.96 12.01
C GLY A 207 -36.98 10.36 11.08
N ASP A 208 -36.73 11.19 10.06
CA ASP A 208 -37.77 11.69 9.15
C ASP A 208 -38.27 10.56 8.21
N PRO A 209 -39.55 10.14 8.32
CA PRO A 209 -40.08 9.00 7.57
C PRO A 209 -40.15 9.26 6.06
N TRP A 210 -40.07 10.51 5.60
CA TRP A 210 -40.06 10.81 4.18
C TRP A 210 -38.85 10.21 3.48
N TYR A 211 -37.66 10.29 4.08
CA TYR A 211 -36.43 9.71 3.52
C TYR A 211 -36.56 8.19 3.39
N LYS A 212 -37.03 7.53 4.46
CA LYS A 212 -37.28 6.07 4.47
C LYS A 212 -38.25 5.64 3.36
N GLU A 213 -39.35 6.37 3.18
CA GLU A 213 -40.34 6.05 2.15
C GLU A 213 -39.76 6.23 0.73
N GLN A 214 -38.96 7.27 0.48
CA GLN A 214 -38.31 7.44 -0.82
C GLN A 214 -37.27 6.33 -1.09
N CYS A 215 -36.50 5.95 -0.07
CA CYS A 215 -35.61 4.80 -0.13
C CYS A 215 -36.37 3.53 -0.56
N PHE A 216 -37.47 3.18 0.11
CA PHE A 216 -38.22 1.97 -0.24
C PHE A 216 -38.80 2.00 -1.66
N ARG A 217 -39.26 3.15 -2.15
CA ARG A 217 -39.72 3.29 -3.55
C ARG A 217 -38.61 3.02 -4.55
N LEU A 218 -37.41 3.55 -4.29
CA LEU A 218 -36.24 3.29 -5.11
C LEU A 218 -35.84 1.80 -5.06
N ALA A 219 -35.84 1.17 -3.88
CA ALA A 219 -35.55 -0.25 -3.76
C ALA A 219 -36.60 -1.12 -4.47
N ASP A 220 -37.89 -0.84 -4.32
CA ASP A 220 -38.97 -1.54 -5.03
C ASP A 220 -38.77 -1.47 -6.55
N ARG A 221 -38.38 -0.30 -7.07
CA ARG A 221 -38.06 -0.10 -8.47
C ARG A 221 -36.89 -0.98 -8.92
N TYR A 222 -35.75 -0.91 -8.24
CA TYR A 222 -34.51 -1.56 -8.69
C TYR A 222 -34.36 -3.03 -8.28
N LEU A 223 -35.28 -3.56 -7.45
CA LEU A 223 -35.39 -4.99 -7.16
C LEU A 223 -36.50 -5.68 -7.96
N PHE A 224 -37.58 -4.99 -8.33
CA PHE A 224 -38.76 -5.64 -8.94
C PHE A 224 -39.27 -5.03 -10.25
N GLU A 225 -39.37 -3.70 -10.35
CA GLU A 225 -39.97 -3.06 -11.54
C GLU A 225 -39.00 -2.98 -12.72
N ARG A 226 -37.75 -2.60 -12.42
CA ARG A 226 -36.60 -2.54 -13.33
C ARG A 226 -35.39 -3.16 -12.60
N PRO A 227 -35.39 -4.49 -12.35
CA PRO A 227 -34.35 -5.12 -11.55
C PRO A 227 -32.96 -4.88 -12.13
N VAL A 228 -31.99 -4.49 -11.31
CA VAL A 228 -30.57 -4.33 -11.74
C VAL A 228 -30.06 -5.62 -12.37
N ALA A 229 -30.40 -6.77 -11.79
CA ALA A 229 -30.06 -8.10 -12.30
C ALA A 229 -30.62 -8.41 -13.70
N SER A 230 -31.57 -7.61 -14.22
CA SER A 230 -32.19 -7.78 -15.53
C SER A 230 -31.74 -6.75 -16.59
N MET A 231 -30.89 -5.80 -16.19
CA MET A 231 -30.35 -4.77 -17.09
C MET A 231 -29.51 -5.38 -18.21
N GLU A 232 -29.29 -4.63 -19.28
CA GLU A 232 -28.42 -5.06 -20.39
C GLU A 232 -26.96 -5.15 -19.94
N THR A 233 -26.55 -4.21 -19.09
CA THR A 233 -25.21 -4.11 -18.53
C THR A 233 -25.31 -3.78 -17.04
N ILE A 234 -24.51 -4.46 -16.22
CA ILE A 234 -24.27 -4.11 -14.82
C ILE A 234 -22.86 -3.53 -14.75
N ARG A 235 -22.77 -2.24 -14.42
CA ARG A 235 -21.51 -1.54 -14.20
C ARG A 235 -21.02 -1.82 -12.78
N LEU A 236 -19.76 -2.24 -12.65
CA LEU A 236 -19.09 -2.55 -11.39
C LEU A 236 -17.96 -1.55 -11.09
N ARG A 237 -17.67 -0.65 -12.02
CA ARG A 237 -16.82 0.52 -11.86
C ARG A 237 -17.58 1.68 -11.21
N ASP A 238 -16.84 2.62 -10.66
CA ASP A 238 -17.34 3.93 -10.25
C ASP A 238 -18.16 4.61 -11.38
N HIS A 239 -19.09 5.47 -10.96
CA HIS A 239 -20.17 6.05 -11.78
C HIS A 239 -21.14 5.01 -12.37
N GLY A 240 -21.57 4.06 -11.54
CA GLY A 240 -22.68 3.15 -11.84
C GLY A 240 -22.88 2.01 -10.83
N CYS A 241 -21.91 1.77 -9.95
CA CYS A 241 -21.99 0.73 -8.93
C CYS A 241 -22.82 1.15 -7.70
N GLU A 242 -23.16 2.42 -7.58
CA GLU A 242 -23.75 3.10 -6.40
C GLU A 242 -25.13 2.52 -6.08
N VAL A 243 -25.86 2.04 -7.09
CA VAL A 243 -27.15 1.37 -6.88
C VAL A 243 -27.00 0.07 -6.07
N ILE A 244 -25.88 -0.63 -6.19
CA ILE A 244 -25.62 -1.88 -5.46
C ILE A 244 -25.40 -1.55 -3.97
N GLY A 245 -24.57 -0.53 -3.70
CA GLY A 245 -24.37 0.01 -2.35
C GLY A 245 -25.68 0.52 -1.75
N GLY A 246 -26.41 1.37 -2.48
CA GLY A 246 -27.70 1.93 -2.06
C GLY A 246 -28.76 0.88 -1.73
N LEU A 247 -28.88 -0.17 -2.54
CA LEU A 247 -29.79 -1.29 -2.26
C LEU A 247 -29.41 -2.01 -0.96
N SER A 248 -28.12 -2.18 -0.69
CA SER A 248 -27.64 -2.82 0.55
C SER A 248 -27.93 -1.97 1.80
N GLU A 249 -27.83 -0.64 1.70
CA GLU A 249 -28.18 0.25 2.81
C GLU A 249 -29.68 0.24 3.11
N ILE A 250 -30.52 0.23 2.07
CA ILE A 250 -31.98 0.13 2.25
C ILE A 250 -32.38 -1.23 2.81
N TYR A 251 -31.63 -2.28 2.45
CA TYR A 251 -31.80 -3.60 3.04
C TYR A 251 -31.56 -3.59 4.55
N VAL A 252 -30.60 -2.80 5.05
CA VAL A 252 -30.42 -2.56 6.50
C VAL A 252 -31.66 -1.89 7.11
N ILE A 253 -32.21 -0.86 6.47
CA ILE A 253 -33.45 -0.20 6.94
C ILE A 253 -34.59 -1.21 7.02
N ALA A 254 -34.82 -1.98 5.95
CA ALA A 254 -35.86 -3.02 5.94
C ALA A 254 -35.64 -4.02 7.09
N ALA A 255 -34.42 -4.51 7.27
CA ALA A 255 -34.13 -5.50 8.31
C ALA A 255 -34.37 -5.02 9.75
N ARG A 256 -34.31 -3.71 9.99
CA ARG A 256 -34.50 -3.12 11.32
C ARG A 256 -35.90 -2.56 11.54
N GLU A 257 -36.53 -2.03 10.49
CA GLU A 257 -37.74 -1.22 10.60
C GLU A 257 -38.95 -1.83 9.87
N ASP A 258 -38.75 -2.80 8.98
CA ASP A 258 -39.82 -3.39 8.15
C ASP A 258 -39.52 -4.85 7.75
N ALA A 259 -39.88 -5.78 8.64
CA ALA A 259 -39.62 -7.21 8.46
C ALA A 259 -40.29 -7.80 7.20
N ASP A 260 -41.46 -7.30 6.80
CA ASP A 260 -42.18 -7.79 5.61
C ASP A 260 -41.43 -7.39 4.33
N ARG A 261 -40.95 -6.15 4.25
CA ARG A 261 -40.08 -5.71 3.14
C ARG A 261 -38.74 -6.43 3.16
N HIS A 262 -38.13 -6.63 4.32
CA HIS A 262 -36.87 -7.38 4.42
C HIS A 262 -36.99 -8.77 3.81
N GLU A 263 -38.03 -9.51 4.19
CA GLU A 263 -38.25 -10.86 3.69
C GLU A 263 -38.57 -10.87 2.19
N ARG A 264 -39.30 -9.85 1.70
CA ARG A 264 -39.55 -9.67 0.27
C ARG A 264 -38.29 -9.31 -0.53
N TYR A 265 -37.42 -8.46 0.00
CA TYR A 265 -36.22 -7.95 -0.69
C TYR A 265 -35.10 -8.99 -0.74
N ARG A 266 -34.99 -9.84 0.29
CA ARG A 266 -33.91 -10.82 0.46
C ARG A 266 -33.64 -11.67 -0.80
N PRO A 267 -34.62 -12.35 -1.41
CA PRO A 267 -34.36 -13.18 -2.59
C PRO A 267 -33.87 -12.38 -3.80
N ALA A 268 -34.38 -11.16 -4.00
CA ALA A 268 -34.02 -10.31 -5.13
C ALA A 268 -32.60 -9.75 -5.00
N LEU A 269 -32.22 -9.30 -3.79
CA LEU A 269 -30.87 -8.81 -3.53
C LEU A 269 -29.84 -9.95 -3.61
N TYR A 270 -30.17 -11.14 -3.07
CA TYR A 270 -29.31 -12.31 -3.19
C TYR A 270 -29.09 -12.72 -4.65
N ALA A 271 -30.14 -12.68 -5.47
CA ALA A 271 -30.02 -12.98 -6.89
C ALA A 271 -29.06 -12.01 -7.61
N LEU A 272 -29.04 -10.73 -7.23
CA LEU A 272 -28.09 -9.76 -7.77
C LEU A 272 -26.64 -10.06 -7.34
N LEU A 273 -26.40 -10.26 -6.04
CA LEU A 273 -25.04 -10.53 -5.53
C LEU A 273 -24.49 -11.87 -6.02
N ASP A 274 -25.34 -12.90 -6.09
CA ASP A 274 -24.97 -14.21 -6.64
C ASP A 274 -24.59 -14.12 -8.13
N LEU A 275 -25.32 -13.30 -8.89
CA LEU A 275 -25.04 -13.07 -10.30
C LEU A 275 -23.69 -12.36 -10.52
N ILE A 276 -23.33 -11.42 -9.64
CA ILE A 276 -22.00 -10.79 -9.65
C ILE A 276 -20.92 -11.82 -9.31
N MET A 277 -21.13 -12.71 -8.33
CA MET A 277 -20.17 -13.78 -8.05
C MET A 277 -20.01 -14.79 -9.19
N GLU A 278 -21.09 -15.07 -9.93
CA GLU A 278 -21.07 -16.05 -11.02
C GLU A 278 -20.46 -15.46 -12.30
N LYS A 279 -20.74 -14.19 -12.61
CA LYS A 279 -20.46 -13.59 -13.92
C LYS A 279 -19.73 -12.25 -13.87
N GLY A 280 -19.52 -11.67 -12.70
CA GLY A 280 -18.95 -10.34 -12.51
C GLY A 280 -17.61 -10.35 -11.78
N ILE A 281 -16.95 -11.50 -11.64
CA ILE A 281 -15.61 -11.61 -11.04
C ILE A 281 -14.70 -12.58 -11.81
N ASN A 282 -13.39 -12.42 -11.66
CA ASN A 282 -12.38 -13.40 -12.12
C ASN A 282 -12.01 -14.41 -11.01
N GLU A 283 -11.02 -15.28 -11.26
CA GLU A 283 -10.56 -16.28 -10.30
C GLU A 283 -9.99 -15.72 -8.98
N ASP A 284 -9.58 -14.45 -8.97
CA ASP A 284 -9.04 -13.76 -7.80
C ASP A 284 -10.13 -13.03 -7.00
N GLY A 285 -11.36 -12.98 -7.52
CA GLY A 285 -12.44 -12.17 -6.94
C GLY A 285 -12.37 -10.69 -7.34
N MET A 286 -11.55 -10.32 -8.31
CA MET A 286 -11.55 -8.95 -8.84
C MET A 286 -12.66 -8.78 -9.87
N MET A 287 -13.06 -7.53 -10.16
CA MET A 287 -14.22 -7.20 -10.99
C MET A 287 -13.82 -6.51 -12.31
N PRO A 288 -14.48 -6.83 -13.43
CA PRO A 288 -14.39 -6.05 -14.67
C PRO A 288 -15.07 -4.70 -14.51
N GLU A 289 -14.89 -3.78 -15.46
CA GLU A 289 -15.62 -2.50 -15.43
C GLU A 289 -17.14 -2.68 -15.49
N TRP A 290 -17.57 -3.65 -16.31
CA TRP A 290 -18.97 -4.05 -16.42
C TRP A 290 -19.09 -5.49 -16.94
N PHE A 291 -20.27 -6.07 -16.75
CA PHE A 291 -20.64 -7.35 -17.37
C PHE A 291 -22.11 -7.36 -17.82
N ASN A 292 -22.42 -8.21 -18.80
CA ASN A 292 -23.78 -8.47 -19.26
C ASN A 292 -24.38 -9.64 -18.44
N PRO A 293 -25.45 -9.44 -17.67
CA PRO A 293 -26.00 -10.48 -16.80
C PRO A 293 -26.59 -11.67 -17.55
N LYS A 294 -27.00 -11.50 -18.82
CA LYS A 294 -27.59 -12.57 -19.64
C LYS A 294 -26.51 -13.40 -20.31
N SER A 295 -25.60 -12.77 -21.07
CA SER A 295 -24.56 -13.47 -21.83
C SER A 295 -23.34 -13.86 -20.99
N GLY A 296 -23.05 -13.14 -19.91
CA GLY A 296 -21.80 -13.28 -19.15
C GLY A 296 -20.60 -12.61 -19.82
N GLU A 297 -20.82 -11.79 -20.86
CA GLU A 297 -19.78 -10.95 -21.46
C GLU A 297 -19.25 -9.94 -20.44
N GLN A 298 -17.93 -9.74 -20.40
CA GLN A 298 -17.22 -8.90 -19.42
C GLN A 298 -16.24 -7.96 -20.13
N GLN A 299 -16.01 -6.77 -19.58
CA GLN A 299 -14.99 -5.82 -20.06
C GLN A 299 -13.81 -5.70 -19.09
N TRP A 300 -12.65 -6.23 -19.50
CA TRP A 300 -11.40 -6.26 -18.74
C TRP A 300 -10.29 -5.38 -19.33
N GLU A 301 -10.65 -4.30 -20.03
CA GLU A 301 -9.64 -3.32 -20.48
C GLU A 301 -8.81 -2.79 -19.29
N ARG A 302 -9.48 -2.64 -18.14
CA ARG A 302 -8.89 -2.47 -16.82
C ARG A 302 -9.68 -3.24 -15.77
N VAL A 303 -9.09 -3.44 -14.61
CA VAL A 303 -9.81 -3.93 -13.42
C VAL A 303 -10.59 -2.76 -12.84
N SER A 304 -11.82 -3.01 -12.38
CA SER A 304 -12.63 -1.99 -11.72
C SER A 304 -11.90 -1.45 -10.48
N ASP A 305 -11.74 -0.13 -10.41
CA ASP A 305 -11.32 0.63 -9.23
C ASP A 305 -12.39 0.59 -8.12
N GLY A 306 -13.67 0.55 -8.50
CA GLY A 306 -14.83 0.42 -7.60
C GLY A 306 -15.09 -0.98 -7.03
N TRP A 307 -14.16 -1.94 -7.16
CA TRP A 307 -14.33 -3.32 -6.68
C TRP A 307 -14.70 -3.39 -5.18
N GLY A 308 -14.08 -2.54 -4.36
CA GLY A 308 -14.34 -2.48 -2.93
C GLY A 308 -15.73 -1.93 -2.60
N TYR A 309 -16.19 -0.92 -3.35
CA TYR A 309 -17.53 -0.33 -3.21
C TYR A 309 -18.64 -1.36 -3.47
N VAL A 310 -18.45 -2.24 -4.45
CA VAL A 310 -19.39 -3.34 -4.68
C VAL A 310 -19.35 -4.33 -3.51
N TYR A 311 -18.16 -4.67 -3.00
CA TYR A 311 -18.01 -5.59 -1.87
C TYR A 311 -18.52 -5.04 -0.53
N ASP A 312 -18.68 -3.73 -0.38
CA ASP A 312 -19.39 -3.15 0.78
C ASP A 312 -20.81 -3.72 0.87
N ALA A 313 -21.52 -3.85 -0.26
CA ALA A 313 -22.87 -4.44 -0.28
C ALA A 313 -22.86 -5.92 0.13
N PHE A 314 -21.87 -6.69 -0.32
CA PHE A 314 -21.70 -8.10 0.07
C PHE A 314 -21.49 -8.23 1.57
N LEU A 315 -20.58 -7.43 2.12
CA LEU A 315 -20.24 -7.49 3.52
C LEU A 315 -21.38 -6.97 4.41
N THR A 316 -22.12 -5.94 3.95
CA THR A 316 -23.34 -5.46 4.62
C THR A 316 -24.39 -6.55 4.70
N VAL A 317 -24.72 -7.23 3.60
CA VAL A 317 -25.67 -8.36 3.61
C VAL A 317 -25.15 -9.51 4.48
N ALA A 318 -23.85 -9.82 4.42
CA ALA A 318 -23.22 -10.82 5.28
C ALA A 318 -23.36 -10.50 6.78
N LEU A 319 -23.35 -9.22 7.15
CA LEU A 319 -23.55 -8.78 8.54
C LEU A 319 -25.01 -8.84 8.97
N VAL A 320 -25.94 -8.42 8.12
CA VAL A 320 -27.38 -8.42 8.43
C VAL A 320 -27.92 -9.85 8.55
N ASP A 321 -27.53 -10.73 7.63
CA ASP A 321 -28.11 -12.07 7.50
C ASP A 321 -27.19 -13.21 8.02
N ASN A 322 -26.00 -12.87 8.52
CA ASN A 322 -24.96 -13.83 8.88
C ASN A 322 -24.58 -14.78 7.72
N ASN A 323 -24.42 -14.22 6.51
CA ASN A 323 -24.14 -14.98 5.30
C ASN A 323 -22.63 -15.16 5.07
N GLU A 324 -22.11 -16.35 5.41
CA GLU A 324 -20.67 -16.67 5.27
C GLU A 324 -20.18 -16.69 3.82
N ARG A 325 -21.05 -17.01 2.85
CA ARG A 325 -20.65 -17.05 1.43
C ARG A 325 -20.19 -15.69 0.94
N TYR A 326 -20.94 -14.64 1.25
CA TYR A 326 -20.58 -13.27 0.88
C TYR A 326 -19.37 -12.76 1.66
N ARG A 327 -19.26 -13.10 2.95
CA ARG A 327 -18.04 -12.81 3.74
C ARG A 327 -16.79 -13.44 3.10
N ASN A 328 -16.89 -14.70 2.68
CA ASN A 328 -15.78 -15.43 2.07
C ASN A 328 -15.42 -14.88 0.68
N ALA A 329 -16.39 -14.37 -0.09
CA ALA A 329 -16.12 -13.71 -1.37
C ALA A 329 -15.25 -12.45 -1.17
N VAL A 330 -15.57 -11.64 -0.17
CA VAL A 330 -14.79 -10.44 0.19
C VAL A 330 -13.38 -10.83 0.67
N LEU A 331 -13.28 -11.84 1.54
CA LEU A 331 -11.98 -12.36 2.00
C LEU A 331 -11.14 -12.88 0.83
N HIS A 332 -11.75 -13.54 -0.15
CA HIS A 332 -11.05 -14.04 -1.32
C HIS A 332 -10.44 -12.90 -2.14
N ALA A 333 -11.19 -11.84 -2.43
CA ALA A 333 -10.68 -10.66 -3.12
C ALA A 333 -9.53 -9.99 -2.33
N LEU A 334 -9.73 -9.75 -1.03
CA LEU A 334 -8.68 -9.16 -0.17
C LEU A 334 -7.42 -10.03 -0.09
N ASN A 335 -7.54 -11.36 -0.08
CA ASN A 335 -6.37 -12.23 -0.08
C ASN A 335 -5.60 -12.18 -1.41
N ASN A 336 -6.25 -11.82 -2.52
CA ASN A 336 -5.62 -11.77 -3.84
C ASN A 336 -5.27 -10.35 -4.33
N ILE A 337 -5.73 -9.28 -3.68
CA ILE A 337 -5.50 -7.89 -4.12
C ILE A 337 -4.02 -7.54 -4.28
N HIS A 338 -3.12 -8.18 -3.52
CA HIS A 338 -1.68 -7.99 -3.63
C HIS A 338 -1.12 -8.29 -5.03
N LYS A 339 -1.78 -9.15 -5.82
CA LYS A 339 -1.44 -9.43 -7.23
C LYS A 339 -1.68 -8.22 -8.15
N TYR A 340 -2.53 -7.30 -7.70
CA TYR A 340 -2.96 -6.09 -8.40
C TYR A 340 -2.31 -4.83 -7.83
N LEU A 341 -1.22 -4.96 -7.06
CA LEU A 341 -0.38 -3.79 -6.75
C LEU A 341 -0.03 -3.10 -8.08
N GLY A 342 0.03 -1.77 -8.15
CA GLY A 342 0.31 -0.99 -9.37
C GLY A 342 -0.35 -1.51 -10.66
N ALA A 343 -1.55 -2.10 -10.57
CA ALA A 343 -2.41 -2.33 -11.72
C ALA A 343 -2.80 -0.98 -12.33
N ASP A 344 -3.15 -0.99 -13.61
CA ASP A 344 -3.71 0.20 -14.23
C ASP A 344 -5.20 0.28 -13.87
N TRP A 345 -5.50 1.04 -12.82
CA TRP A 345 -6.88 1.28 -12.38
C TRP A 345 -7.59 2.31 -13.27
N GLU A 346 -6.85 3.34 -13.71
CA GLU A 346 -7.41 4.41 -14.52
C GLU A 346 -6.38 5.18 -15.37
N GLY A 347 -5.76 4.51 -16.35
CA GLY A 347 -4.79 5.15 -17.24
C GLY A 347 -3.60 5.77 -16.51
N GLY A 348 -3.26 5.20 -15.34
CA GLY A 348 -2.26 5.74 -14.42
C GLY A 348 -2.67 7.02 -13.68
N SER A 349 -3.95 7.43 -13.62
CA SER A 349 -4.44 8.51 -12.75
C SER A 349 -4.19 8.19 -11.26
N ALA A 350 -3.94 9.22 -10.44
CA ALA A 350 -3.90 9.05 -8.97
C ALA A 350 -5.25 8.57 -8.41
N ASP A 351 -6.33 8.98 -9.07
CA ASP A 351 -7.73 8.77 -8.68
C ASP A 351 -8.11 7.28 -8.65
N GLY A 352 -7.86 6.54 -9.73
CA GLY A 352 -8.12 5.09 -9.74
C GLY A 352 -7.37 4.30 -8.65
N TYR A 353 -6.18 4.76 -8.22
CA TYR A 353 -5.52 4.20 -7.03
C TYR A 353 -6.24 4.60 -5.75
N ALA A 354 -6.67 5.86 -5.64
CA ALA A 354 -7.38 6.39 -4.49
C ALA A 354 -8.66 5.59 -4.18
N ASP A 355 -9.49 5.33 -5.18
CA ASP A 355 -10.76 4.59 -5.03
C ASP A 355 -10.53 3.12 -4.66
N SER A 356 -9.57 2.49 -5.33
CA SER A 356 -9.20 1.09 -5.03
C SER A 356 -8.71 0.92 -3.60
N ILE A 357 -7.91 1.89 -3.09
CA ILE A 357 -7.40 1.88 -1.73
C ILE A 357 -8.50 2.18 -0.72
N GLU A 358 -9.38 3.14 -0.99
CA GLU A 358 -10.55 3.43 -0.16
C GLU A 358 -11.40 2.17 0.03
N GLY A 359 -11.77 1.53 -1.09
CA GLY A 359 -12.52 0.29 -1.09
C GLY A 359 -11.87 -0.79 -0.24
N ALA A 360 -10.54 -0.96 -0.36
CA ALA A 360 -9.80 -1.90 0.47
C ALA A 360 -9.87 -1.54 1.98
N LEU A 361 -9.62 -0.28 2.35
CA LEU A 361 -9.60 0.17 3.74
C LEU A 361 -10.97 -0.01 4.42
N ASN A 362 -12.07 0.24 3.70
CA ASN A 362 -13.43 0.01 4.17
C ASN A 362 -13.68 -1.45 4.55
N LEU A 363 -13.23 -2.38 3.71
CA LEU A 363 -13.37 -3.82 3.96
C LEU A 363 -12.41 -4.30 5.06
N LEU A 364 -11.15 -3.83 5.03
CA LEU A 364 -10.07 -4.25 5.94
C LEU A 364 -10.33 -3.90 7.40
N ASN A 365 -11.04 -2.80 7.66
CA ASN A 365 -11.48 -2.45 9.01
C ASN A 365 -12.34 -3.56 9.66
N ARG A 366 -13.03 -4.38 8.86
CA ARG A 366 -13.93 -5.44 9.34
C ARG A 366 -13.44 -6.85 9.05
N LEU A 367 -12.61 -7.01 8.03
CA LEU A 367 -11.99 -8.26 7.57
C LEU A 367 -10.48 -8.02 7.38
N PRO A 368 -9.72 -7.94 8.47
CA PRO A 368 -8.29 -7.63 8.40
C PRO A 368 -7.50 -8.76 7.71
N VAL A 369 -6.86 -8.42 6.59
CA VAL A 369 -6.00 -9.31 5.79
C VAL A 369 -4.64 -8.65 5.64
N VAL A 370 -3.58 -9.32 6.12
CA VAL A 370 -2.20 -8.78 6.14
C VAL A 370 -1.78 -8.29 4.75
N ASN A 371 -1.93 -9.14 3.73
CA ASN A 371 -1.45 -8.84 2.38
C ASN A 371 -2.17 -7.65 1.75
N ALA A 372 -3.44 -7.46 2.08
CA ALA A 372 -4.20 -6.31 1.60
C ALA A 372 -3.75 -5.01 2.30
N PHE A 373 -3.41 -5.06 3.60
CA PHE A 373 -2.79 -3.92 4.28
C PHE A 373 -1.42 -3.56 3.71
N GLU A 374 -0.58 -4.55 3.41
CA GLU A 374 0.71 -4.30 2.73
C GLU A 374 0.51 -3.74 1.32
N TRP A 375 -0.48 -4.24 0.58
CA TRP A 375 -0.87 -3.69 -0.71
C TRP A 375 -1.31 -2.23 -0.60
N VAL A 376 -2.10 -1.85 0.42
CA VAL A 376 -2.46 -0.44 0.67
C VAL A 376 -1.20 0.41 0.90
N ASP A 377 -0.32 -0.02 1.81
CA ASP A 377 0.95 0.69 2.10
C ASP A 377 1.77 0.97 0.84
N GLN A 378 1.86 -0.04 -0.03
CA GLN A 378 2.61 0.05 -1.27
C GLN A 378 1.88 0.88 -2.33
N SER A 379 0.55 0.77 -2.41
CA SER A 379 -0.27 1.47 -3.41
C SER A 379 -0.36 2.98 -3.14
N MET A 380 -0.33 3.40 -1.87
CA MET A 380 -0.33 4.84 -1.51
C MET A 380 0.79 5.62 -2.18
N TRP A 381 1.89 4.96 -2.58
CA TRP A 381 2.97 5.64 -3.25
C TRP A 381 2.58 6.18 -4.63
N HIS A 382 1.67 5.51 -5.34
CA HIS A 382 1.12 6.02 -6.60
C HIS A 382 0.29 7.29 -6.42
N VAL A 383 -0.21 7.54 -5.20
CA VAL A 383 -0.90 8.79 -4.83
C VAL A 383 0.14 9.85 -4.42
N PHE A 384 1.09 9.49 -3.56
CA PHE A 384 2.08 10.45 -3.03
C PHE A 384 3.02 11.02 -4.10
N ASP A 385 3.47 10.20 -5.04
CA ASP A 385 4.37 10.62 -6.13
C ASP A 385 3.75 11.64 -7.09
N ARG A 386 2.43 11.78 -7.06
CA ARG A 386 1.70 12.71 -7.94
C ARG A 386 1.72 14.13 -7.41
N GLN A 387 2.02 14.34 -6.13
CA GLN A 387 2.03 15.68 -5.56
C GLN A 387 3.24 16.47 -6.07
N ARG A 388 2.96 17.57 -6.76
CA ARG A 388 3.93 18.56 -7.20
C ARG A 388 4.40 19.43 -6.04
N SER A 389 5.48 20.19 -6.27
CA SER A 389 6.03 21.11 -5.27
C SER A 389 5.11 22.24 -4.85
N ASP A 390 4.07 22.56 -5.62
CA ASP A 390 3.04 23.57 -5.29
C ASP A 390 1.81 22.98 -4.58
N GLY A 391 1.85 21.69 -4.23
CA GLY A 391 0.80 20.98 -3.48
C GLY A 391 -0.34 20.43 -4.34
N ILE A 392 -0.43 20.85 -5.59
CA ILE A 392 -1.34 20.28 -6.60
C ILE A 392 -0.86 18.88 -7.00
N LEU A 393 -1.76 17.95 -7.27
CA LEU A 393 -1.38 16.65 -7.81
C LEU A 393 -1.42 16.70 -9.33
N GLU A 394 -2.60 16.53 -9.92
CA GLU A 394 -2.82 16.47 -11.36
C GLU A 394 -3.52 17.72 -11.89
N GLY A 395 -4.07 18.57 -11.00
CA GLY A 395 -4.63 19.87 -11.36
C GLY A 395 -6.07 19.81 -11.87
N TRP A 396 -6.78 18.74 -11.55
CA TRP A 396 -8.20 18.55 -11.80
C TRP A 396 -8.89 18.10 -10.50
N HIS A 397 -10.23 18.15 -10.45
CA HIS A 397 -11.00 17.91 -9.22
C HIS A 397 -10.71 16.57 -8.52
N GLY A 398 -10.29 15.53 -9.23
CA GLY A 398 -9.88 14.23 -8.65
C GLY A 398 -8.68 14.30 -7.70
N ASP A 399 -7.93 15.41 -7.67
CA ASP A 399 -6.93 15.66 -6.62
C ASP A 399 -7.52 15.50 -5.21
N GLY A 400 -8.81 15.78 -5.03
CA GLY A 400 -9.43 15.66 -3.72
C GLY A 400 -9.71 14.21 -3.30
N ASN A 401 -10.00 13.29 -4.20
CA ASN A 401 -10.07 11.85 -3.88
C ASN A 401 -8.72 11.32 -3.37
N SER A 402 -7.61 11.81 -3.94
CA SER A 402 -6.27 11.53 -3.42
C SER A 402 -6.08 12.06 -1.98
N ALA A 403 -6.65 13.23 -1.66
CA ALA A 403 -6.66 13.76 -0.30
C ALA A 403 -7.57 12.94 0.64
N ARG A 404 -8.76 12.51 0.20
CA ARG A 404 -9.66 11.58 0.92
C ARG A 404 -8.91 10.34 1.35
N THR A 405 -8.32 9.65 0.39
CA THR A 405 -7.61 8.39 0.61
C THR A 405 -6.39 8.56 1.50
N SER A 406 -5.67 9.67 1.36
CA SER A 406 -4.55 10.01 2.26
C SER A 406 -5.01 10.22 3.71
N LEU A 407 -6.15 10.88 3.94
CA LEU A 407 -6.74 11.02 5.28
C LEU A 407 -7.16 9.65 5.85
N MET A 408 -7.81 8.80 5.06
CA MET A 408 -8.19 7.45 5.48
C MET A 408 -6.97 6.60 5.85
N TYR A 409 -5.91 6.68 5.05
CA TYR A 409 -4.64 6.00 5.30
C TYR A 409 -3.98 6.50 6.59
N ALA A 410 -3.91 7.82 6.80
CA ALA A 410 -3.40 8.41 8.03
C ALA A 410 -4.17 7.89 9.26
N LEU A 411 -5.51 7.88 9.19
CA LEU A 411 -6.37 7.40 10.26
C LEU A 411 -6.23 5.90 10.50
N TRP A 412 -5.95 5.08 9.48
CA TRP A 412 -5.59 3.68 9.71
C TRP A 412 -4.28 3.58 10.50
N LYS A 413 -3.24 4.33 10.10
CA LYS A 413 -1.93 4.32 10.77
C LYS A 413 -1.97 4.86 12.19
N THR A 414 -2.93 5.70 12.53
CA THR A 414 -3.14 6.23 13.89
C THR A 414 -4.26 5.54 14.65
N GLN A 415 -4.89 4.52 14.06
CA GLN A 415 -6.05 3.82 14.62
C GLN A 415 -7.21 4.77 14.96
N GLY A 416 -7.48 5.75 14.09
CA GLY A 416 -8.55 6.74 14.21
C GLY A 416 -8.15 7.96 15.03
N THR A 417 -6.93 8.02 15.56
CA THR A 417 -6.50 9.12 16.44
C THR A 417 -5.93 10.29 15.64
N ALA A 418 -6.22 11.52 16.05
CA ALA A 418 -5.64 12.74 15.48
C ALA A 418 -4.95 13.61 16.55
N VAL A 419 -4.22 14.65 16.13
CA VAL A 419 -3.63 15.66 17.01
C VAL A 419 -4.11 17.05 16.64
N HIS A 420 -4.55 17.84 17.63
CA HIS A 420 -5.08 19.19 17.44
C HIS A 420 -4.27 20.21 18.27
N PRO A 421 -3.66 21.25 17.65
CA PRO A 421 -3.50 21.42 16.22
C PRO A 421 -2.44 20.46 15.67
N TRP A 422 -2.68 19.96 14.46
CA TRP A 422 -1.64 19.28 13.70
C TRP A 422 -0.55 20.27 13.29
N ARG A 423 0.70 19.79 13.28
CA ARG A 423 1.88 20.53 12.83
C ARG A 423 2.84 19.54 12.20
N GLU A 424 3.55 19.96 11.17
CA GLU A 424 4.37 19.07 10.34
C GLU A 424 5.48 18.33 11.11
N ASP A 425 5.96 18.86 12.22
CA ASP A 425 6.95 18.22 13.09
C ASP A 425 6.35 17.31 14.16
N VAL A 426 5.02 17.24 14.28
CA VAL A 426 4.32 16.36 15.21
C VAL A 426 4.02 15.04 14.49
N ARG A 427 4.52 13.94 15.05
CA ARG A 427 4.31 12.58 14.53
C ARG A 427 3.43 11.81 15.50
N LEU A 428 2.42 11.14 14.96
CA LEU A 428 1.48 10.30 15.68
C LEU A 428 1.38 8.95 14.97
N GLY A 429 1.65 7.85 15.67
CA GLY A 429 1.45 6.49 15.18
C GLY A 429 0.67 5.66 16.18
N GLY A 430 -0.17 4.74 15.71
CA GLY A 430 -1.05 3.94 16.55
C GLY A 430 -1.03 2.45 16.20
N VAL A 431 -1.14 1.61 17.22
CA VAL A 431 -1.26 0.15 17.11
C VAL A 431 -2.21 -0.34 18.20
N VAL A 432 -3.11 -1.26 17.88
CA VAL A 432 -3.91 -1.96 18.90
C VAL A 432 -3.31 -3.32 19.19
N ASP A 433 -3.07 -3.63 20.46
CA ASP A 433 -2.52 -4.93 20.88
C ASP A 433 -3.58 -6.03 20.95
N GLU A 434 -3.14 -7.26 21.21
CA GLU A 434 -4.01 -8.45 21.30
C GLU A 434 -5.04 -8.38 22.45
N ARG A 435 -4.82 -7.50 23.43
CA ARG A 435 -5.72 -7.27 24.56
C ARG A 435 -6.72 -6.15 24.27
N GLY A 436 -6.65 -5.54 23.08
CA GLY A 436 -7.49 -4.42 22.69
C GLY A 436 -7.05 -3.10 23.30
N ALA A 437 -5.80 -2.98 23.77
CA ALA A 437 -5.24 -1.71 24.22
C ALA A 437 -4.70 -0.93 23.02
N LEU A 438 -5.08 0.34 22.90
CA LEU A 438 -4.52 1.25 21.92
C LEU A 438 -3.20 1.81 22.44
N HIS A 439 -2.12 1.56 21.71
CA HIS A 439 -0.81 2.17 21.92
C HIS A 439 -0.62 3.29 20.91
N LEU A 440 -0.20 4.45 21.39
CA LEU A 440 0.09 5.63 20.60
C LEU A 440 1.50 6.11 20.89
N LEU A 441 2.25 6.45 19.84
CA LEU A 441 3.49 7.20 19.94
C LEU A 441 3.23 8.61 19.42
N VAL A 442 3.44 9.61 20.29
CA VAL A 442 3.38 11.03 19.93
C VAL A 442 4.75 11.65 20.15
N LYS A 443 5.33 12.27 19.13
CA LYS A 443 6.60 13.01 19.24
C LYS A 443 6.54 14.33 18.50
N ALA A 444 7.28 15.31 18.97
CA ALA A 444 7.39 16.62 18.33
C ALA A 444 8.83 17.11 18.34
N GLU A 445 9.30 17.71 17.24
CA GLU A 445 10.65 18.30 17.19
C GLU A 445 10.71 19.59 17.99
N TRP A 446 9.65 20.39 17.93
CA TRP A 446 9.51 21.62 18.70
C TRP A 446 8.47 21.46 19.79
N LYS A 447 8.52 22.36 20.79
CA LYS A 447 7.51 22.40 21.84
C LYS A 447 6.11 22.42 21.23
N TRP A 448 5.26 21.50 21.67
CA TRP A 448 3.90 21.34 21.20
C TRP A 448 2.94 21.27 22.40
N GLN A 449 1.80 21.94 22.26
CA GLN A 449 0.72 21.93 23.23
C GLN A 449 -0.59 21.82 22.47
N GLY A 450 -1.37 20.79 22.79
CA GLY A 450 -2.59 20.49 22.08
C GLY A 450 -3.32 19.31 22.69
N ASN A 451 -4.16 18.67 21.88
CA ASN A 451 -4.95 17.52 22.27
C ASN A 451 -4.65 16.32 21.36
N VAL A 452 -4.57 15.14 21.96
CA VAL A 452 -4.72 13.86 21.27
C VAL A 452 -6.21 13.55 21.22
N VAL A 453 -6.74 13.33 20.02
CA VAL A 453 -8.17 13.18 19.75
C VAL A 453 -8.42 11.74 19.29
N VAL A 454 -8.85 10.88 20.22
CA VAL A 454 -9.22 9.49 19.90
C VAL A 454 -10.61 9.47 19.28
N ASP A 455 -10.81 8.64 18.25
CA ASP A 455 -12.09 8.56 17.54
C ASP A 455 -13.23 8.11 18.48
N ARG A 456 -14.46 8.36 18.03
CA ARG A 456 -15.70 7.99 18.70
C ARG A 456 -16.52 7.08 17.80
N PRO A 457 -17.51 6.34 18.34
CA PRO A 457 -18.40 5.55 17.50
C PRO A 457 -19.38 6.44 16.73
N ARG A 458 -18.87 7.14 15.69
CA ARG A 458 -19.55 8.15 14.87
C ARG A 458 -20.85 7.63 14.25
N HIS A 459 -20.88 6.38 13.81
CA HIS A 459 -22.08 5.72 13.28
C HIS A 459 -23.26 5.84 14.24
N ARG A 460 -23.02 5.70 15.55
CA ARG A 460 -24.06 5.81 16.58
C ARG A 460 -24.21 7.23 17.09
N GLU A 461 -23.09 7.92 17.37
CA GLU A 461 -23.10 9.25 18.01
C GLU A 461 -23.56 10.37 17.09
N TYR A 462 -23.26 10.29 15.79
CA TYR A 462 -23.61 11.32 14.80
C TYR A 462 -24.76 10.90 13.90
N LEU A 463 -24.80 9.64 13.48
CA LEU A 463 -25.75 9.19 12.46
C LEU A 463 -26.90 8.35 13.02
N ASN A 464 -26.86 7.97 14.31
CA ASN A 464 -27.85 7.08 14.93
C ASN A 464 -28.06 5.76 14.16
N LEU A 465 -27.02 5.26 13.47
CA LEU A 465 -27.08 4.00 12.74
C LEU A 465 -27.25 2.82 13.71
N PRO A 466 -28.05 1.80 13.37
CA PRO A 466 -28.36 0.67 14.25
C PRO A 466 -27.21 -0.34 14.37
N LEU A 467 -26.28 -0.33 13.42
CA LEU A 467 -25.04 -1.09 13.44
C LEU A 467 -23.99 -0.40 12.56
N GLU A 468 -22.73 -0.74 12.80
CA GLU A 468 -21.59 -0.30 12.01
C GLU A 468 -21.41 -1.27 10.82
N TYR A 469 -21.75 -0.83 9.60
CA TYR A 469 -21.69 -1.62 8.36
C TYR A 469 -20.92 -0.87 7.26
N PRO A 470 -20.25 -1.58 6.33
CA PRO A 470 -19.45 -0.94 5.29
C PRO A 470 -20.32 -0.25 4.23
N ARG A 471 -19.89 0.93 3.79
CA ARG A 471 -20.63 1.84 2.92
C ARG A 471 -19.69 2.86 2.26
N ILE A 472 -19.98 3.23 1.01
CA ILE A 472 -19.18 4.18 0.21
C ILE A 472 -19.10 5.54 0.91
N ASN A 473 -17.97 6.26 0.81
CA ASN A 473 -17.73 7.56 1.44
C ASN A 473 -17.82 7.58 2.98
N GLN A 474 -17.68 6.43 3.65
CA GLN A 474 -17.45 6.40 5.10
C GLN A 474 -15.95 6.61 5.41
N PHE A 475 -15.68 7.14 6.60
CA PHE A 475 -14.35 7.04 7.22
C PHE A 475 -14.36 5.90 8.24
N PRO A 476 -13.59 4.81 8.05
CA PRO A 476 -13.62 3.65 8.95
C PRO A 476 -13.34 4.01 10.41
N GLU A 477 -14.10 3.40 11.31
CA GLU A 477 -13.90 3.49 12.76
C GLU A 477 -12.90 2.41 13.21
N TRP A 478 -11.63 2.77 13.43
CA TRP A 478 -10.57 1.83 13.79
C TRP A 478 -10.56 1.49 15.29
N PHE A 479 -10.23 2.46 16.13
CA PHE A 479 -10.34 2.36 17.58
C PHE A 479 -11.21 3.52 18.07
N THR A 480 -12.34 3.20 18.69
CA THR A 480 -13.30 4.20 19.15
C THR A 480 -13.50 4.13 20.65
N VAL A 481 -13.68 5.30 21.26
CA VAL A 481 -14.01 5.42 22.68
C VAL A 481 -15.42 5.97 22.85
N SER A 482 -16.25 5.28 23.64
CA SER A 482 -17.61 5.69 23.94
C SER A 482 -17.61 6.72 25.06
N ARG A 483 -18.46 7.75 24.94
CA ARG A 483 -18.49 8.91 25.85
C ARG A 483 -18.41 8.55 27.34
N ASP A 484 -19.33 7.69 27.77
CA ASP A 484 -19.56 7.37 29.18
C ASP A 484 -18.80 6.11 29.63
N ALA A 485 -18.04 5.46 28.74
CA ALA A 485 -17.21 4.32 29.10
C ALA A 485 -15.92 4.79 29.79
N GLU A 486 -15.41 3.99 30.71
CA GLU A 486 -14.15 4.25 31.41
C GLU A 486 -12.98 3.49 30.77
N TYR A 487 -11.82 4.16 30.76
CA TYR A 487 -10.58 3.67 30.17
C TYR A 487 -9.43 3.91 31.13
N VAL A 488 -8.51 2.95 31.21
CA VAL A 488 -7.22 3.13 31.87
C VAL A 488 -6.24 3.72 30.88
N VAL A 489 -5.63 4.84 31.26
CA VAL A 489 -4.62 5.55 30.48
C VAL A 489 -3.30 5.48 31.21
N GLN A 490 -2.24 5.19 30.46
CA GLN A 490 -0.87 5.16 30.98
C GLN A 490 0.07 5.92 30.03
N MET A 491 0.86 6.84 30.57
CA MET A 491 1.85 7.63 29.81
C MET A 491 3.25 7.22 30.23
N ASN A 492 4.13 6.85 29.28
CA ASN A 492 5.55 6.55 29.51
C ASN A 492 5.83 5.55 30.66
N GLY A 493 4.91 4.62 30.90
CA GLY A 493 5.02 3.66 32.01
C GLY A 493 4.73 4.23 33.41
N GLU A 494 4.21 5.46 33.51
CA GLU A 494 3.79 6.08 34.78
C GLU A 494 2.59 5.35 35.41
N ALA A 495 2.13 5.82 36.57
CA ALA A 495 0.97 5.22 37.24
C ALA A 495 -0.29 5.37 36.35
N PRO A 496 -1.06 4.29 36.15
CA PRO A 496 -2.27 4.34 35.34
C PRO A 496 -3.34 5.23 35.98
N GLU A 497 -4.06 6.00 35.17
CA GLU A 497 -5.20 6.82 35.55
C GLU A 497 -6.47 6.33 34.84
N THR A 498 -7.62 6.39 35.51
CA THR A 498 -8.92 6.11 34.88
C THR A 498 -9.55 7.41 34.39
N VAL A 499 -9.92 7.46 33.11
CA VAL A 499 -10.62 8.58 32.48
C VAL A 499 -11.85 8.09 31.71
N SER A 500 -12.80 9.00 31.43
CA SER A 500 -13.93 8.70 30.54
C SER A 500 -13.54 8.84 29.07
N GLY A 501 -14.32 8.23 28.17
CA GLY A 501 -14.14 8.42 26.73
C GLY A 501 -14.32 9.88 26.29
N GLU A 502 -15.18 10.65 26.98
CA GLU A 502 -15.31 12.10 26.73
C GLU A 502 -13.99 12.87 26.91
N VAL A 503 -13.18 12.49 27.89
CA VAL A 503 -11.83 13.08 28.09
C VAL A 503 -10.91 12.69 26.93
N LEU A 504 -10.96 11.44 26.48
CA LEU A 504 -10.13 10.92 25.38
C LEU A 504 -10.44 11.54 24.01
N TRP A 505 -11.63 12.10 23.83
CA TRP A 505 -11.98 12.87 22.63
C TRP A 505 -11.23 14.21 22.52
N GLN A 506 -10.63 14.70 23.61
CA GLN A 506 -9.85 15.95 23.66
C GLN A 506 -8.74 15.81 24.72
N PHE A 507 -7.93 14.74 24.66
CA PHE A 507 -6.96 14.44 25.71
C PHE A 507 -5.80 15.45 25.69
N PRO A 508 -5.63 16.32 26.70
CA PRO A 508 -4.64 17.39 26.66
C PRO A 508 -3.22 16.83 26.81
N MET A 509 -2.29 17.35 26.02
CA MET A 509 -0.88 16.93 26.04
C MET A 509 0.06 18.11 25.77
N VAL A 510 1.21 18.09 26.44
CA VAL A 510 2.34 19.01 26.22
C VAL A 510 3.59 18.18 25.99
N LEU A 511 4.31 18.47 24.91
CA LEU A 511 5.59 17.86 24.56
C LEU A 511 6.67 18.93 24.53
N GLU A 512 7.78 18.71 25.22
CA GLU A 512 8.99 19.51 25.07
C GLU A 512 9.77 19.11 23.79
N PRO A 513 10.67 19.96 23.27
CA PRO A 513 11.40 19.68 22.03
C PRO A 513 12.13 18.33 22.04
N GLY A 514 11.89 17.50 21.03
CA GLY A 514 12.48 16.17 20.87
C GLY A 514 11.92 15.10 21.83
N GLN A 515 10.93 15.46 22.66
CA GLN A 515 10.28 14.51 23.55
C GLN A 515 9.35 13.57 22.77
N GLN A 516 9.39 12.29 23.14
CA GLN A 516 8.39 11.31 22.74
C GLN A 516 7.52 10.91 23.94
N CYS A 517 6.26 10.61 23.67
CA CYS A 517 5.30 10.08 24.62
C CYS A 517 4.70 8.78 24.08
N HIS A 518 4.81 7.72 24.86
CA HIS A 518 4.06 6.47 24.65
C HIS A 518 2.81 6.50 25.52
N LEU A 519 1.65 6.62 24.87
CA LEU A 519 0.34 6.67 25.51
C LEU A 519 -0.38 5.33 25.27
N VAL A 520 -0.82 4.68 26.34
CA VAL A 520 -1.56 3.41 26.29
C VAL A 520 -2.96 3.61 26.83
N ILE A 521 -3.97 3.21 26.07
CA ILE A 521 -5.39 3.36 26.40
C ILE A 521 -6.01 1.97 26.42
N THR A 522 -6.47 1.52 27.59
CA THR A 522 -7.03 0.18 27.82
C THR A 522 -8.49 0.29 28.25
N PRO A 523 -9.45 -0.35 27.54
CA PRO A 523 -10.85 -0.41 27.98
C PRO A 523 -11.01 -1.17 29.32
N LEU A 524 -11.77 -0.61 30.28
CA LEU A 524 -12.00 -1.26 31.59
C LEU A 524 -13.05 -2.37 31.55
N THR A 525 -14.06 -2.22 30.71
CA THR A 525 -14.99 -3.30 30.36
C THR A 525 -14.57 -3.86 29.02
N ALA A 526 -14.37 -5.18 28.96
CA ALA A 526 -14.11 -5.90 27.71
C ALA A 526 -15.33 -5.78 26.77
N GLY A 527 -15.39 -4.69 26.01
CA GLY A 527 -16.04 -4.71 24.69
C GLY A 527 -15.24 -5.64 23.79
N ASN A 528 -15.90 -6.22 22.78
CA ASN A 528 -15.25 -7.16 21.85
C ASN A 528 -13.87 -6.62 21.44
N PRO A 529 -12.79 -7.40 21.66
CA PRO A 529 -11.47 -6.96 21.22
C PRO A 529 -11.54 -6.66 19.72
N PRO A 530 -10.93 -5.56 19.24
CA PRO A 530 -10.90 -5.25 17.82
C PRO A 530 -10.35 -6.43 17.03
N LYS A 531 -10.90 -6.59 15.82
CA LYS A 531 -10.72 -7.81 15.05
C LYS A 531 -9.25 -8.05 14.72
N LYS A 532 -8.80 -9.22 15.15
CA LYS A 532 -7.48 -9.80 14.90
C LYS A 532 -7.14 -9.75 13.41
N VAL A 533 -5.96 -9.24 13.07
CA VAL A 533 -5.26 -9.65 11.84
C VAL A 533 -4.81 -11.09 12.06
N SER A 534 -5.56 -12.08 11.54
CA SER A 534 -5.11 -13.47 11.62
C SER A 534 -3.95 -13.65 10.65
N GLY A 535 -2.73 -13.64 11.20
CA GLY A 535 -1.52 -13.98 10.47
C GLY A 535 -1.48 -15.46 10.12
N ASP A 536 -2.14 -15.84 9.03
CA ASP A 536 -1.66 -16.95 8.22
C ASP A 536 -0.50 -16.37 7.40
N GLY A 537 0.70 -16.49 7.99
CA GLY A 537 1.82 -15.59 7.78
C GLY A 537 2.43 -15.66 6.39
N PHE A 538 2.09 -14.72 5.53
CA PHE A 538 2.93 -14.29 4.41
C PHE A 538 4.20 -13.63 4.98
N ARG A 539 5.35 -13.85 4.33
CA ARG A 539 6.65 -13.36 4.81
C ARG A 539 6.91 -13.73 6.28
N ALA A 540 6.61 -14.98 6.66
CA ALA A 540 6.66 -15.47 8.04
C ALA A 540 8.02 -15.28 8.73
N LEU A 541 9.09 -15.19 7.94
CA LEU A 541 10.46 -14.93 8.41
C LEU A 541 10.92 -13.49 8.11
N LYS A 542 10.01 -12.52 7.96
CA LYS A 542 10.32 -11.09 7.84
C LYS A 542 11.32 -10.64 8.89
N TYR A 543 12.33 -9.86 8.47
CA TYR A 543 13.22 -9.23 9.43
C TYR A 543 12.47 -8.19 10.28
N THR A 544 12.73 -8.20 11.58
CA THR A 544 12.23 -7.20 12.53
C THR A 544 13.37 -6.78 13.44
N PRO A 545 13.39 -5.53 13.94
CA PRO A 545 14.45 -5.05 14.83
C PRO A 545 14.72 -6.01 15.98
N ARG A 546 16.00 -6.32 16.22
CA ARG A 546 16.42 -7.31 17.23
C ARG A 546 17.88 -7.11 17.65
N THR A 547 18.29 -7.80 18.71
CA THR A 547 19.71 -7.78 19.13
C THR A 547 20.60 -8.43 18.09
N ALA A 548 21.89 -8.06 18.06
CA ALA A 548 22.87 -8.64 17.13
C ALA A 548 22.90 -10.19 17.16
N ALA A 549 22.81 -10.80 18.34
CA ALA A 549 22.80 -12.26 18.48
C ALA A 549 21.54 -12.91 17.85
N GLN A 550 20.37 -12.28 18.03
CA GLN A 550 19.11 -12.73 17.43
C GLN A 550 19.08 -12.48 15.92
N ALA A 551 19.71 -11.41 15.44
CA ALA A 551 19.88 -11.14 14.01
C ALA A 551 20.69 -12.27 13.34
N LEU A 552 21.82 -12.65 13.93
CA LEU A 552 22.64 -13.76 13.42
C LEU A 552 21.89 -15.10 13.43
N ALA A 553 21.13 -15.40 14.49
CA ALA A 553 20.32 -16.61 14.56
C ALA A 553 19.25 -16.66 13.46
N TRP A 554 18.56 -15.53 13.22
CA TRP A 554 17.60 -15.41 12.15
C TRP A 554 18.22 -15.57 10.76
N GLN A 555 19.39 -14.98 10.51
CA GLN A 555 20.07 -15.16 9.23
C GLN A 555 20.43 -16.64 8.97
N GLN A 556 20.74 -17.41 10.01
CA GLN A 556 21.00 -18.85 9.89
C GLN A 556 19.72 -19.63 9.56
N GLU A 557 18.63 -19.34 10.26
CA GLU A 557 17.31 -19.94 10.02
C GLU A 557 16.83 -19.67 8.60
N VAL A 558 16.84 -18.41 8.17
CA VAL A 558 16.38 -18.01 6.82
C VAL A 558 17.23 -18.66 5.73
N ARG A 559 18.57 -18.65 5.84
CA ARG A 559 19.42 -19.34 4.85
C ARG A 559 19.08 -20.82 4.75
N ALA A 560 18.82 -21.51 5.88
CA ALA A 560 18.44 -22.92 5.85
C ALA A 560 17.13 -23.14 5.10
N HIS A 561 16.10 -22.34 5.40
CA HIS A 561 14.81 -22.42 4.70
C HIS A 561 14.93 -22.11 3.19
N LEU A 562 15.72 -21.10 2.82
CA LEU A 562 15.94 -20.75 1.43
C LEU A 562 16.77 -21.79 0.69
N ALA A 563 17.74 -22.42 1.34
CA ALA A 563 18.51 -23.50 0.74
C ALA A 563 17.64 -24.72 0.43
N ASP A 564 16.80 -25.11 1.38
CA ASP A 564 15.83 -26.20 1.19
C ASP A 564 14.84 -25.87 0.07
N LEU A 565 14.31 -24.64 0.05
CA LEU A 565 13.38 -24.18 -0.98
C LEU A 565 14.01 -24.18 -2.37
N LEU A 566 15.25 -23.68 -2.50
CA LEU A 566 15.93 -23.58 -3.78
C LEU A 566 16.51 -24.93 -4.25
N GLY A 567 16.61 -25.91 -3.36
CA GLY A 567 17.26 -27.20 -3.62
C GLY A 567 18.79 -27.11 -3.67
N VAL A 568 19.40 -26.12 -3.00
CA VAL A 568 20.84 -25.88 -3.01
C VAL A 568 21.50 -26.33 -1.70
N SER A 569 22.74 -26.78 -1.78
CA SER A 569 23.53 -27.11 -0.59
C SER A 569 24.33 -25.91 -0.12
N LEU A 570 24.11 -25.48 1.13
CA LEU A 570 24.97 -24.50 1.80
C LEU A 570 26.26 -25.11 2.36
N LYS A 571 26.34 -26.45 2.41
CA LYS A 571 27.57 -27.12 2.79
C LYS A 571 28.57 -26.94 1.66
N LEU A 572 29.65 -26.23 2.00
CA LEU A 572 30.94 -26.21 1.31
C LEU A 572 31.21 -27.59 0.73
N SER A 573 31.67 -27.63 -0.53
CA SER A 573 32.12 -28.84 -1.21
C SER A 573 32.69 -29.83 -0.19
N ASP A 574 32.04 -30.98 -0.05
CA ASP A 574 32.69 -32.15 0.53
C ASP A 574 34.06 -32.22 -0.16
N GLU A 575 35.18 -32.38 0.57
CA GLU A 575 36.56 -32.35 0.00
C GLU A 575 36.76 -33.36 -1.16
N SER A 576 35.73 -34.15 -1.46
CA SER A 576 35.55 -35.07 -2.57
C SER A 576 35.10 -34.44 -3.91
N VAL A 577 34.60 -33.19 -3.97
CA VAL A 577 34.20 -32.56 -5.24
C VAL A 577 35.43 -32.05 -5.99
N LYS A 578 35.80 -32.78 -7.04
CA LYS A 578 36.94 -32.41 -7.90
C LYS A 578 36.56 -31.23 -8.78
N MET A 579 37.25 -30.10 -8.59
CA MET A 579 37.18 -28.94 -9.49
C MET A 579 38.18 -29.12 -10.62
N GLU A 580 37.69 -29.19 -11.85
CA GLU A 580 38.53 -29.25 -13.05
C GLU A 580 38.25 -28.03 -13.92
N SER A 581 39.28 -27.53 -14.60
CA SER A 581 39.09 -26.50 -15.63
C SER A 581 39.86 -26.85 -16.88
N ARG A 582 39.24 -26.62 -18.03
CA ARG A 582 39.86 -26.79 -19.34
C ARG A 582 39.86 -25.46 -20.07
N VAL A 583 41.05 -24.94 -20.37
CA VAL A 583 41.20 -23.73 -21.20
C VAL A 583 40.84 -24.07 -22.64
N ILE A 584 39.88 -23.34 -23.20
CA ILE A 584 39.43 -23.44 -24.59
C ILE A 584 40.17 -22.42 -25.45
N SER A 585 40.32 -21.21 -24.94
CA SER A 585 41.03 -20.12 -25.61
C SER A 585 41.74 -19.26 -24.56
N GLU A 586 42.87 -18.66 -24.93
CA GLU A 586 43.53 -17.65 -24.11
C GLU A 586 44.08 -16.53 -24.99
N GLY A 587 44.09 -15.31 -24.46
CA GLY A 587 44.62 -14.15 -25.17
C GLY A 587 44.85 -12.95 -24.27
N ASN A 588 45.97 -12.27 -24.48
CA ASN A 588 46.24 -11.01 -23.81
C ASN A 588 45.29 -9.93 -24.33
N LYS A 589 44.59 -9.27 -23.41
CA LYS A 589 44.02 -7.94 -23.61
C LYS A 589 45.00 -6.92 -23.04
N ARG A 590 44.71 -5.62 -23.19
CA ARG A 590 45.66 -4.54 -22.88
C ARG A 590 46.25 -4.67 -21.48
N ASP A 591 45.40 -4.88 -20.48
CA ASP A 591 45.78 -4.81 -19.05
C ASP A 591 45.52 -6.12 -18.28
N TYR A 592 45.02 -7.16 -18.94
CA TYR A 592 44.70 -8.46 -18.34
C TYR A 592 44.79 -9.61 -19.36
N LEU A 593 45.04 -10.83 -18.88
CA LEU A 593 44.94 -12.08 -19.63
C LEU A 593 43.50 -12.56 -19.55
N ARG A 594 42.88 -12.89 -20.69
CA ARG A 594 41.57 -13.53 -20.75
C ARG A 594 41.73 -15.02 -21.07
N ARG A 595 41.00 -15.86 -20.36
CA ARG A 595 40.85 -17.29 -20.62
C ARG A 595 39.37 -17.63 -20.73
N ASP A 596 38.98 -18.20 -21.86
CA ASP A 596 37.69 -18.89 -21.97
C ASP A 596 37.91 -20.33 -21.51
N ILE A 597 37.19 -20.74 -20.47
CA ILE A 597 37.36 -22.04 -19.83
C ILE A 597 36.04 -22.81 -19.81
N LEU A 598 36.14 -24.13 -19.72
CA LEU A 598 35.05 -25.00 -19.27
C LEU A 598 35.36 -25.43 -17.84
N LEU A 599 34.44 -25.11 -16.93
CA LEU A 599 34.54 -25.40 -15.50
C LEU A 599 33.74 -26.67 -15.19
N GLY A 600 34.42 -27.73 -14.76
CA GLY A 600 33.81 -28.97 -14.30
C GLY A 600 33.65 -28.96 -12.79
N ILE A 601 32.42 -29.13 -12.31
CA ILE A 601 32.06 -29.17 -10.88
C ILE A 601 31.49 -30.55 -10.56
N GLY A 602 32.32 -31.45 -10.05
CA GLY A 602 31.88 -32.80 -9.71
C GLY A 602 31.36 -33.58 -10.93
N ALA A 603 30.09 -34.00 -10.88
CA ALA A 603 29.44 -34.76 -11.96
C ALA A 603 28.49 -33.91 -12.83
N GLU A 604 28.42 -32.60 -12.59
CA GLU A 604 27.57 -31.68 -13.35
C GLU A 604 28.13 -31.40 -14.75
N PRO A 605 27.29 -30.96 -15.71
CA PRO A 605 27.76 -30.51 -17.02
C PRO A 605 28.78 -29.37 -16.91
N ASP A 606 29.82 -29.40 -17.75
CA ASP A 606 30.82 -28.33 -17.85
C ASP A 606 30.16 -26.96 -18.05
N ILE A 607 30.53 -25.99 -17.22
CA ILE A 607 30.03 -24.61 -17.28
C ILE A 607 31.01 -23.75 -18.09
N PRO A 608 30.59 -23.15 -19.22
CA PRO A 608 31.41 -22.17 -19.92
C PRO A 608 31.61 -20.91 -19.08
N ALA A 609 32.87 -20.52 -18.88
CA ALA A 609 33.24 -19.35 -18.10
C ALA A 609 34.30 -18.50 -18.81
N ILE A 610 34.31 -17.21 -18.52
CA ILE A 610 35.42 -16.29 -18.85
C ILE A 610 36.13 -15.94 -17.56
N LEU A 611 37.40 -16.32 -17.46
CA LEU A 611 38.31 -15.94 -16.37
C LEU A 611 39.28 -14.87 -16.87
N THR A 612 39.44 -13.78 -16.13
CA THR A 612 40.49 -12.79 -16.40
C THR A 612 41.50 -12.69 -15.26
N LEU A 613 42.78 -12.60 -15.61
CA LEU A 613 43.89 -12.45 -14.67
C LEU A 613 44.60 -11.11 -14.94
N PRO A 614 44.81 -10.26 -13.93
CA PRO A 614 45.52 -9.00 -14.11
C PRO A 614 46.94 -9.17 -14.67
N LEU A 615 47.35 -8.30 -15.61
CA LEU A 615 48.72 -8.24 -16.11
C LEU A 615 49.46 -7.05 -15.53
N ASN A 616 50.77 -7.19 -15.29
CA ASN A 616 51.66 -6.11 -14.84
C ASN A 616 51.28 -5.47 -13.48
N ARG A 617 50.64 -6.23 -12.57
CA ARG A 617 50.19 -5.77 -11.24
C ARG A 617 50.88 -6.47 -10.05
N GLY A 618 51.97 -7.20 -10.29
CA GLY A 618 52.70 -8.00 -9.29
C GLY A 618 52.35 -9.48 -9.34
N ASP A 619 52.83 -10.25 -8.36
CA ASP A 619 52.68 -11.72 -8.32
C ASP A 619 51.39 -12.20 -7.60
N GLY A 620 50.49 -11.28 -7.23
CA GLY A 620 49.29 -11.60 -6.44
C GLY A 620 49.60 -11.88 -4.96
N PRO A 621 48.66 -12.49 -4.21
CA PRO A 621 47.31 -12.85 -4.63
C PRO A 621 46.39 -11.60 -4.74
N PHE A 622 45.49 -11.62 -5.72
CA PHE A 622 44.58 -10.52 -6.08
C PHE A 622 43.18 -10.74 -5.49
N PRO A 623 42.40 -9.66 -5.24
CA PRO A 623 40.96 -9.82 -5.02
C PRO A 623 40.30 -10.42 -6.26
N ALA A 624 39.12 -11.03 -6.09
CA ALA A 624 38.34 -11.56 -7.20
C ALA A 624 36.88 -11.08 -7.17
N VAL A 625 36.24 -10.97 -8.34
CA VAL A 625 34.83 -10.61 -8.48
C VAL A 625 34.11 -11.54 -9.45
N VAL A 626 33.03 -12.17 -9.00
CA VAL A 626 32.07 -12.87 -9.87
C VAL A 626 31.18 -11.82 -10.55
N CYS A 627 31.25 -11.76 -11.88
CA CYS A 627 30.58 -10.76 -12.72
C CYS A 627 29.38 -11.39 -13.42
N ILE A 628 28.18 -10.83 -13.20
CA ILE A 628 26.92 -11.51 -13.52
C ILE A 628 26.07 -10.68 -14.49
N HIS A 629 25.65 -11.30 -15.59
CA HIS A 629 24.82 -10.68 -16.63
C HIS A 629 23.32 -10.89 -16.39
N GLY A 630 22.49 -10.17 -17.15
CA GLY A 630 21.03 -10.14 -17.05
C GLY A 630 20.30 -11.02 -18.05
N HIS A 631 18.97 -10.85 -18.15
CA HIS A 631 18.14 -11.57 -19.12
C HIS A 631 18.52 -11.23 -20.57
N GLY A 632 18.50 -12.23 -21.45
CA GLY A 632 18.78 -12.05 -22.88
C GLY A 632 20.25 -11.78 -23.23
N ALA A 633 21.14 -11.81 -22.24
CA ALA A 633 22.58 -11.60 -22.36
C ALA A 633 23.35 -12.91 -22.10
N ASP A 634 24.68 -12.83 -22.16
CA ASP A 634 25.62 -13.92 -21.85
C ASP A 634 26.84 -13.40 -21.07
N ARG A 635 27.74 -14.32 -20.71
CA ARG A 635 29.00 -14.02 -20.00
C ARG A 635 29.93 -13.03 -20.70
N GLU A 636 29.78 -12.77 -22.00
CA GLU A 636 30.57 -11.76 -22.73
C GLU A 636 30.11 -10.34 -22.41
N THR A 637 28.81 -10.18 -22.20
CA THR A 637 28.11 -8.89 -22.12
C THR A 637 28.71 -7.97 -21.05
N VAL A 638 29.17 -8.52 -19.92
CA VAL A 638 29.78 -7.77 -18.80
C VAL A 638 31.16 -7.16 -19.12
N TYR A 639 31.77 -7.54 -20.25
CA TYR A 639 33.04 -7.02 -20.75
C TYR A 639 32.87 -6.00 -21.90
N GLU A 640 31.67 -5.83 -22.44
CA GLU A 640 31.38 -4.93 -23.55
C GLU A 640 31.14 -3.49 -23.05
N GLN A 641 31.75 -2.51 -23.70
CA GLN A 641 31.70 -1.10 -23.26
C GLN A 641 30.44 -0.36 -23.73
N ASP A 642 29.92 -0.70 -24.91
CA ASP A 642 28.84 0.03 -25.58
C ASP A 642 27.45 -0.52 -25.21
N ASN A 643 27.25 -0.90 -23.94
CA ASN A 643 25.97 -1.39 -23.41
C ASN A 643 25.75 -0.92 -21.96
N ALA A 644 24.61 -1.29 -21.37
CA ALA A 644 24.23 -0.90 -20.01
C ALA A 644 25.17 -1.39 -18.89
N TYR A 645 26.11 -2.28 -19.19
CA TYR A 645 27.13 -2.78 -18.23
C TYR A 645 28.42 -1.97 -18.26
N HIS A 646 28.63 -1.14 -19.28
CA HIS A 646 29.81 -0.27 -19.43
C HIS A 646 31.16 -0.99 -19.28
N GLY A 647 31.20 -2.29 -19.63
CA GLY A 647 32.40 -3.13 -19.55
C GLY A 647 32.97 -3.30 -18.14
N PHE A 648 32.14 -3.25 -17.09
CA PHE A 648 32.60 -3.21 -15.70
C PHE A 648 33.57 -4.35 -15.34
N ALA A 649 33.38 -5.56 -15.87
CA ALA A 649 34.27 -6.69 -15.61
C ALA A 649 35.68 -6.44 -16.18
N GLY A 650 35.77 -5.88 -17.40
CA GLY A 650 37.05 -5.50 -18.01
C GLY A 650 37.74 -4.36 -17.26
N ALA A 651 36.97 -3.40 -16.75
CA ALA A 651 37.49 -2.30 -15.95
C ALA A 651 38.09 -2.80 -14.62
N LEU A 652 37.40 -3.70 -13.91
CA LEU A 652 37.90 -4.34 -12.70
C LEU A 652 39.17 -5.16 -12.97
N ALA A 653 39.19 -5.93 -14.08
CA ALA A 653 40.36 -6.69 -14.50
C ALA A 653 41.60 -5.81 -14.69
N GLY A 654 41.47 -4.70 -15.42
CA GLY A 654 42.55 -3.72 -15.61
C GLY A 654 42.99 -3.00 -14.32
N ALA A 655 42.10 -2.93 -13.33
CA ALA A 655 42.37 -2.36 -12.00
C ALA A 655 43.08 -3.34 -11.04
N GLY A 656 43.33 -4.59 -11.45
CA GLY A 656 44.03 -5.57 -10.63
C GLY A 656 43.13 -6.53 -9.86
N VAL A 657 41.93 -6.80 -10.37
CA VAL A 657 40.97 -7.77 -9.82
C VAL A 657 40.86 -8.97 -10.75
N VAL A 658 40.85 -10.18 -10.23
CA VAL A 658 40.51 -11.38 -11.01
C VAL A 658 39.00 -11.38 -11.26
N THR A 659 38.54 -11.49 -12.51
CA THR A 659 37.10 -11.59 -12.79
C THR A 659 36.73 -12.95 -13.34
N ILE A 660 35.56 -13.46 -12.95
CA ILE A 660 34.95 -14.65 -13.55
C ILE A 660 33.50 -14.38 -13.92
N ALA A 661 33.08 -14.81 -15.10
CA ALA A 661 31.70 -14.70 -15.57
C ALA A 661 31.23 -16.01 -16.20
N VAL A 662 30.03 -16.45 -15.87
CA VAL A 662 29.35 -17.63 -16.41
C VAL A 662 27.96 -17.26 -16.93
N ASP A 663 27.37 -18.13 -17.75
CA ASP A 663 26.01 -17.90 -18.24
C ASP A 663 24.98 -18.26 -17.17
N VAL A 664 24.14 -17.28 -16.81
CA VAL A 664 23.00 -17.45 -15.86
C VAL A 664 21.65 -17.13 -16.51
N GLY A 665 21.61 -16.90 -17.82
CA GLY A 665 20.39 -16.51 -18.57
C GLY A 665 19.46 -17.66 -18.95
N GLN A 666 19.71 -18.89 -18.49
CA GLN A 666 18.93 -20.07 -18.86
C GLN A 666 17.48 -20.00 -18.33
N HIS A 667 16.52 -20.49 -19.12
CA HIS A 667 15.09 -20.58 -18.73
C HIS A 667 14.57 -22.03 -18.68
N GLN A 668 15.45 -22.99 -18.93
CA GLN A 668 15.16 -24.41 -18.81
C GLN A 668 15.96 -24.95 -17.63
N LYS A 669 15.27 -25.64 -16.72
CA LYS A 669 15.91 -26.38 -15.63
C LYS A 669 16.69 -27.56 -16.20
N ARG A 670 17.89 -27.79 -15.67
CA ARG A 670 18.72 -28.97 -15.94
C ARG A 670 18.35 -30.12 -15.02
N GLU A 671 17.95 -29.83 -13.78
CA GLU A 671 17.65 -30.80 -12.73
C GLU A 671 16.25 -30.60 -12.13
N ALA A 672 15.50 -31.69 -11.97
CA ALA A 672 14.15 -31.61 -11.42
C ALA A 672 14.13 -31.14 -9.95
N SER A 673 15.14 -31.52 -9.16
CA SER A 673 15.26 -31.28 -7.72
C SER A 673 15.68 -29.86 -7.32
N LYS A 674 16.16 -29.05 -8.27
CA LYS A 674 16.58 -27.66 -8.03
C LYS A 674 15.56 -26.71 -8.62
N THR A 675 15.42 -25.53 -8.04
CA THR A 675 14.71 -24.42 -8.66
C THR A 675 15.57 -23.80 -9.78
N LEU A 676 14.99 -22.99 -10.66
CA LEU A 676 15.79 -22.31 -11.69
C LEU A 676 16.79 -21.33 -11.04
N MET A 677 16.38 -20.65 -9.96
CA MET A 677 17.27 -19.81 -9.16
C MET A 677 18.35 -20.64 -8.46
N GLY A 678 17.99 -21.82 -7.96
CA GLY A 678 18.93 -22.75 -7.34
C GLY A 678 20.04 -23.19 -8.27
N GLU A 679 19.73 -23.51 -9.54
CA GLU A 679 20.76 -23.86 -10.53
C GLU A 679 21.70 -22.69 -10.83
N ARG A 680 21.15 -21.48 -11.05
CA ARG A 680 21.97 -20.28 -11.29
C ARG A 680 22.86 -19.95 -10.10
N LEU A 681 22.32 -20.05 -8.88
CA LEU A 681 23.07 -19.82 -7.65
C LEU A 681 24.18 -20.87 -7.48
N GLN A 682 23.90 -22.14 -7.77
CA GLN A 682 24.90 -23.21 -7.69
C GLN A 682 26.06 -22.99 -8.68
N ASP A 683 25.78 -22.56 -9.91
CA ASP A 683 26.82 -22.22 -10.90
C ASP A 683 27.73 -21.09 -10.41
N LEU A 684 27.14 -20.07 -9.76
CA LEU A 684 27.87 -18.93 -9.20
C LEU A 684 28.67 -19.31 -7.95
N MET A 685 28.11 -20.13 -7.05
CA MET A 685 28.84 -20.70 -5.91
C MET A 685 30.02 -21.56 -6.40
N GLY A 686 29.83 -22.30 -7.49
CA GLY A 686 30.89 -23.03 -8.19
C GLY A 686 32.03 -22.15 -8.71
N CYS A 687 31.70 -20.94 -9.17
CA CYS A 687 32.73 -19.96 -9.53
C CYS A 687 33.55 -19.53 -8.29
N VAL A 688 32.91 -19.33 -7.14
CA VAL A 688 33.58 -19.02 -5.89
C VAL A 688 34.49 -20.18 -5.46
N ASP A 689 33.98 -21.41 -5.50
CA ASP A 689 34.76 -22.63 -5.20
C ASP A 689 36.01 -22.70 -6.09
N TYR A 690 35.86 -22.45 -7.40
CA TYR A 690 36.99 -22.48 -8.33
C TYR A 690 38.00 -21.37 -8.04
N LEU A 691 37.54 -20.15 -7.76
CA LEU A 691 38.42 -19.02 -7.41
C LEU A 691 39.28 -19.33 -6.18
N GLU A 692 38.75 -20.03 -5.17
CA GLU A 692 39.53 -20.43 -3.98
C GLU A 692 40.64 -21.44 -4.31
N THR A 693 40.57 -22.15 -5.45
CA THR A 693 41.62 -23.06 -5.89
C THR A 693 42.79 -22.36 -6.60
N LEU A 694 42.60 -21.10 -7.03
CA LEU A 694 43.60 -20.38 -7.82
C LEU A 694 44.63 -19.71 -6.91
N PRO A 695 45.95 -19.99 -7.07
CA PRO A 695 46.99 -19.33 -6.29
C PRO A 695 47.08 -17.81 -6.55
N GLU A 696 46.55 -17.34 -7.69
CA GLU A 696 46.47 -15.92 -8.03
C GLU A 696 45.38 -15.17 -7.25
N VAL A 697 44.45 -15.87 -6.58
CA VAL A 697 43.30 -15.27 -5.89
C VAL A 697 43.50 -15.30 -4.38
N ASP A 698 43.18 -14.19 -3.72
CA ASP A 698 43.05 -14.15 -2.27
C ASP A 698 41.62 -14.54 -1.89
N SER A 699 41.46 -15.75 -1.35
CA SER A 699 40.15 -16.28 -0.92
C SER A 699 39.47 -15.44 0.16
N GLY A 700 40.22 -14.62 0.89
CA GLY A 700 39.67 -13.67 1.85
C GLY A 700 39.02 -12.42 1.22
N ARG A 701 39.18 -12.21 -0.10
CA ARG A 701 38.85 -10.98 -0.83
C ARG A 701 38.05 -11.25 -2.13
N ILE A 702 36.99 -12.05 -2.03
CA ILE A 702 36.07 -12.33 -3.14
C ILE A 702 34.81 -11.47 -3.03
N GLY A 703 34.36 -10.85 -4.12
CA GLY A 703 33.11 -10.10 -4.23
C GLY A 703 32.22 -10.58 -5.38
N CYS A 704 31.05 -9.96 -5.53
CA CYS A 704 30.18 -10.18 -6.69
C CYS A 704 29.51 -8.88 -7.15
N ALA A 705 29.20 -8.80 -8.45
CA ALA A 705 28.49 -7.67 -9.03
C ALA A 705 27.65 -8.07 -10.25
N GLY A 706 26.50 -7.43 -10.44
CA GLY A 706 25.67 -7.62 -11.64
C GLY A 706 24.54 -6.61 -11.77
N LEU A 707 23.92 -6.60 -12.96
CA LEU A 707 22.79 -5.72 -13.32
C LEU A 707 21.56 -6.55 -13.72
N SER A 708 20.36 -6.11 -13.33
CA SER A 708 19.08 -6.74 -13.66
C SER A 708 18.95 -8.12 -13.01
N LEU A 709 18.70 -9.20 -13.77
CA LEU A 709 18.88 -10.57 -13.29
C LEU A 709 20.28 -10.80 -12.72
N GLY A 710 21.31 -10.13 -13.24
CA GLY A 710 22.64 -10.17 -12.65
C GLY A 710 22.68 -9.53 -11.25
N GLY A 711 21.88 -8.50 -11.01
CA GLY A 711 21.69 -7.89 -9.70
C GLY A 711 20.92 -8.81 -8.74
N GLU A 712 19.86 -9.45 -9.21
CA GLU A 712 19.14 -10.50 -8.49
C GLU A 712 20.09 -11.64 -8.06
N MET A 713 20.91 -12.11 -8.99
CA MET A 713 21.85 -13.19 -8.70
C MET A 713 23.03 -12.73 -7.84
N ALA A 714 23.44 -11.45 -7.92
CA ALA A 714 24.41 -10.86 -6.99
C ALA A 714 23.84 -10.80 -5.57
N MET A 715 22.56 -10.45 -5.40
CA MET A 715 21.83 -10.54 -4.13
C MET A 715 21.83 -11.98 -3.62
N TRP A 716 21.40 -12.96 -4.43
CA TRP A 716 21.38 -14.36 -4.01
C TRP A 716 22.76 -14.88 -3.61
N LEU A 717 23.79 -14.65 -4.43
CA LEU A 717 25.15 -15.10 -4.14
C LEU A 717 25.71 -14.42 -2.87
N GLY A 718 25.51 -13.11 -2.75
CA GLY A 718 25.90 -12.36 -1.56
C GLY A 718 25.18 -12.83 -0.30
N ALA A 719 23.88 -13.13 -0.40
CA ALA A 719 23.05 -13.57 0.72
C ALA A 719 23.40 -14.97 1.21
N MET A 720 23.55 -15.92 0.27
CA MET A 720 23.64 -17.35 0.55
C MET A 720 25.08 -17.85 0.71
N ASP A 721 26.06 -17.26 0.03
CA ASP A 721 27.48 -17.60 0.18
C ASP A 721 28.20 -16.59 1.08
N THR A 722 28.60 -17.06 2.27
CA THR A 722 29.22 -16.20 3.29
C THR A 722 30.69 -15.82 3.00
N ARG A 723 31.30 -16.40 1.97
CA ARG A 723 32.66 -16.05 1.51
C ARG A 723 32.71 -14.72 0.76
N ILE A 724 31.61 -14.32 0.12
CA ILE A 724 31.48 -13.03 -0.57
C ILE A 724 31.62 -11.89 0.44
N ARG A 725 32.60 -11.01 0.26
CA ARG A 725 32.92 -9.88 1.15
C ARG A 725 32.26 -8.57 0.77
N ALA A 726 32.00 -8.38 -0.53
CA ALA A 726 31.38 -7.19 -1.07
C ALA A 726 30.44 -7.57 -2.22
N THR A 727 29.21 -7.03 -2.20
CA THR A 727 28.17 -7.28 -3.19
C THR A 727 27.72 -5.96 -3.79
N VAL A 728 27.64 -5.88 -5.11
CA VAL A 728 26.97 -4.78 -5.83
C VAL A 728 25.81 -5.35 -6.64
N SER A 729 24.60 -4.93 -6.30
CA SER A 729 23.40 -5.27 -7.08
C SER A 729 22.87 -4.02 -7.76
N ALA A 730 22.97 -3.97 -9.09
CA ALA A 730 22.48 -2.86 -9.90
C ALA A 730 21.14 -3.21 -10.56
N GLY A 731 20.23 -2.24 -10.65
CA GLY A 731 18.95 -2.40 -11.33
C GLY A 731 18.09 -3.54 -10.77
N PHE A 732 18.25 -3.86 -9.47
CA PHE A 732 17.45 -4.89 -8.80
C PHE A 732 17.33 -4.62 -7.29
N LEU A 733 16.61 -3.56 -6.90
CA LEU A 733 16.21 -3.37 -5.49
C LEU A 733 14.71 -3.10 -5.45
N THR A 734 13.93 -4.16 -5.20
CA THR A 734 12.48 -4.14 -5.35
C THR A 734 11.82 -5.13 -4.40
N PHE A 735 10.51 -5.36 -4.59
CA PHE A 735 9.70 -6.34 -3.91
C PHE A 735 9.18 -7.37 -4.91
N MET A 736 8.92 -8.58 -4.43
CA MET A 736 8.45 -9.66 -5.30
C MET A 736 7.15 -9.29 -6.03
N ASN A 737 6.26 -8.51 -5.41
CA ASN A 737 4.96 -8.10 -5.97
C ASN A 737 5.07 -7.16 -7.19
N GLN A 738 6.17 -6.44 -7.32
CA GLN A 738 6.46 -5.62 -8.48
C GLN A 738 7.01 -6.52 -9.59
N MET A 739 7.88 -7.47 -9.26
CA MET A 739 8.41 -8.46 -10.21
C MET A 739 7.33 -9.36 -10.82
N GLU A 740 6.16 -9.52 -10.20
CA GLU A 740 5.07 -10.36 -10.72
C GLU A 740 4.30 -9.75 -11.91
N ARG A 741 4.44 -8.46 -12.17
CA ARG A 741 3.55 -7.77 -13.11
C ARG A 741 4.08 -7.66 -14.53
N ASN A 742 5.35 -7.33 -14.65
CA ASN A 742 5.95 -6.94 -15.92
C ASN A 742 7.37 -7.48 -16.09
N HIS A 743 7.77 -8.43 -15.26
CA HIS A 743 9.07 -9.08 -15.33
C HIS A 743 8.93 -10.57 -15.61
N CYS A 744 10.03 -11.19 -16.02
CA CYS A 744 10.08 -12.63 -16.17
C CYS A 744 9.81 -13.31 -14.81
N MET A 745 8.92 -14.31 -14.81
CA MET A 745 8.54 -15.06 -13.61
C MET A 745 9.53 -16.16 -13.20
N CYS A 746 10.74 -16.16 -13.79
CA CYS A 746 11.73 -17.22 -13.59
C CYS A 746 12.23 -17.33 -12.13
N TRP A 747 12.07 -16.28 -11.33
CA TRP A 747 12.40 -16.23 -9.91
C TRP A 747 11.33 -16.86 -9.00
N LYS A 748 10.08 -17.00 -9.50
CA LYS A 748 8.93 -17.33 -8.67
C LYS A 748 8.91 -18.82 -8.35
N GLU A 749 9.10 -19.11 -7.06
CA GLU A 749 9.04 -20.47 -6.53
C GLU A 749 7.95 -20.57 -5.46
N ALA A 750 7.26 -21.71 -5.42
CA ALA A 750 6.22 -21.97 -4.43
C ALA A 750 6.81 -21.98 -3.01
N GLY A 751 6.16 -21.35 -2.05
CA GLY A 751 6.64 -21.27 -0.66
C GLY A 751 7.57 -20.07 -0.40
N MET A 752 8.09 -19.41 -1.43
CA MET A 752 9.06 -18.32 -1.24
C MET A 752 8.39 -17.10 -0.61
N ARG A 753 7.18 -16.79 -1.08
CA ARG A 753 6.33 -15.67 -0.65
C ARG A 753 5.84 -15.81 0.78
N GLU A 754 5.54 -17.04 1.16
CA GLU A 754 5.12 -17.40 2.51
C GLU A 754 6.27 -17.22 3.51
N LEU A 755 7.52 -17.34 3.07
CA LEU A 755 8.68 -17.20 3.92
C LEU A 755 9.23 -15.77 3.97
N ILE A 756 9.37 -15.10 2.81
CA ILE A 756 10.26 -13.94 2.70
C ILE A 756 9.94 -13.01 1.51
N ASP A 757 10.53 -11.81 1.48
CA ASP A 757 10.58 -10.90 0.32
C ASP A 757 12.04 -10.48 0.00
N PHE A 758 12.32 -9.89 -1.16
CA PHE A 758 13.69 -9.57 -1.59
C PHE A 758 14.50 -8.71 -0.59
N PRO A 759 13.93 -7.70 0.10
CA PRO A 759 14.68 -6.94 1.10
C PRO A 759 15.22 -7.77 2.27
N ASP A 760 14.50 -8.83 2.67
CA ASP A 760 15.00 -9.73 3.71
C ASP A 760 16.15 -10.61 3.19
N ILE A 761 16.14 -10.98 1.91
CA ILE A 761 17.23 -11.74 1.29
C ILE A 761 18.48 -10.85 1.27
N TYR A 762 18.35 -9.57 0.90
CA TYR A 762 19.43 -8.59 1.05
C TYR A 762 19.94 -8.45 2.48
N ALA A 763 19.04 -8.49 3.48
CA ALA A 763 19.42 -8.42 4.89
C ALA A 763 20.35 -9.58 5.34
N LEU A 764 20.39 -10.70 4.61
CA LEU A 764 21.36 -11.78 4.86
C LEU A 764 22.79 -11.42 4.46
N VAL A 765 23.02 -10.33 3.71
CA VAL A 765 24.37 -9.87 3.38
C VAL A 765 25.05 -9.26 4.61
N ALA A 766 24.30 -8.58 5.49
CA ALA A 766 24.84 -7.94 6.68
C ALA A 766 25.64 -8.93 7.55
N PRO A 767 26.79 -8.51 8.14
CA PRO A 767 27.39 -7.17 8.14
C PRO A 767 28.43 -6.96 7.01
N ARG A 768 28.35 -7.72 5.92
CA ARG A 768 29.27 -7.64 4.77
C ARG A 768 28.84 -6.51 3.83
N ALA A 769 29.78 -5.98 3.04
CA ALA A 769 29.54 -4.75 2.30
C ALA A 769 28.50 -4.96 1.19
N LEU A 770 27.50 -4.09 1.12
CA LEU A 770 26.43 -4.12 0.13
C LEU A 770 26.23 -2.74 -0.51
N MET A 771 26.20 -2.68 -1.84
CA MET A 771 25.72 -1.52 -2.59
C MET A 771 24.55 -1.96 -3.48
N CYS A 772 23.48 -1.20 -3.44
CA CYS A 772 22.36 -1.31 -4.38
C CYS A 772 22.37 -0.08 -5.29
N GLN A 773 22.40 -0.26 -6.61
CA GLN A 773 22.35 0.84 -7.58
C GLN A 773 21.00 0.90 -8.28
N VAL A 774 20.43 2.09 -8.39
CA VAL A 774 19.17 2.34 -9.10
C VAL A 774 19.25 3.66 -9.88
N GLY A 775 18.84 3.63 -11.15
CA GLY A 775 18.83 4.82 -12.00
C GLY A 775 17.56 5.67 -11.79
N ARG A 776 17.70 6.99 -11.81
CA ARG A 776 16.56 7.93 -11.74
C ARG A 776 15.61 7.84 -12.94
N GLN A 777 16.12 7.37 -14.08
CA GLN A 777 15.32 7.22 -15.31
C GLN A 777 14.72 5.82 -15.45
N GLU A 778 14.82 4.96 -14.42
CA GLU A 778 14.07 3.72 -14.36
C GLU A 778 12.56 3.99 -14.48
N PRO A 779 11.81 3.25 -15.30
CA PRO A 779 10.38 3.43 -15.40
C PRO A 779 9.71 3.26 -14.04
N VAL A 780 8.70 4.10 -13.74
CA VAL A 780 7.92 4.02 -12.49
C VAL A 780 7.28 2.63 -12.31
N THR A 781 6.98 1.93 -13.40
CA THR A 781 6.42 0.57 -13.38
C THR A 781 7.47 -0.53 -13.12
N GLN A 782 8.77 -0.22 -13.09
CA GLN A 782 9.87 -1.17 -12.95
C GLN A 782 10.68 -0.93 -11.65
N PHE A 783 12.01 -0.91 -11.72
CA PHE A 783 12.93 -0.77 -10.58
C PHE A 783 13.11 0.70 -10.18
N ASN A 784 12.02 1.42 -9.92
CA ASN A 784 12.09 2.85 -9.61
C ASN A 784 12.75 3.15 -8.26
N THR A 785 13.18 4.40 -8.07
CA THR A 785 13.93 4.85 -6.89
C THR A 785 13.18 4.71 -5.58
N VAL A 786 11.85 4.65 -5.58
CA VAL A 786 11.10 4.59 -4.33
C VAL A 786 10.86 3.18 -3.86
N LEU A 787 10.60 2.25 -4.78
CA LEU A 787 10.68 0.84 -4.43
C LEU A 787 12.07 0.54 -3.85
N ALA A 788 13.11 1.14 -4.43
CA ALA A 788 14.47 1.05 -3.92
C ALA A 788 14.61 1.65 -2.52
N ASP A 789 14.18 2.89 -2.26
CA ASP A 789 14.25 3.53 -0.95
C ASP A 789 13.52 2.72 0.14
N ARG A 790 12.31 2.21 -0.17
CA ARG A 790 11.52 1.41 0.76
C ARG A 790 12.15 0.06 1.05
N ALA A 791 12.60 -0.65 0.01
CA ALA A 791 13.32 -1.91 0.15
C ALA A 791 14.62 -1.71 0.94
N PHE A 792 15.34 -0.62 0.66
CA PHE A 792 16.55 -0.25 1.36
C PHE A 792 16.29 0.04 2.84
N GLY A 793 15.25 0.78 3.18
CA GLY A 793 14.87 1.03 4.57
C GLY A 793 14.65 -0.26 5.36
N GLN A 794 14.03 -1.27 4.75
CA GLN A 794 13.79 -2.57 5.39
C GLN A 794 15.09 -3.35 5.62
N LEU A 795 15.97 -3.47 4.62
CA LEU A 795 17.24 -4.20 4.76
C LEU A 795 18.25 -3.44 5.65
N HIS A 796 18.22 -2.10 5.64
CA HIS A 796 19.16 -1.25 6.38
C HIS A 796 19.08 -1.47 7.89
N GLN A 797 17.88 -1.76 8.41
CA GLN A 797 17.68 -2.04 9.83
C GLN A 797 18.55 -3.21 10.31
N THR A 798 18.73 -4.26 9.52
CA THR A 798 19.60 -5.39 9.87
C THR A 798 21.07 -4.99 9.97
N PHE A 799 21.52 -4.08 9.11
CA PHE A 799 22.87 -3.52 9.19
C PHE A 799 23.05 -2.68 10.46
N MET A 800 22.06 -1.89 10.85
CA MET A 800 22.09 -1.12 12.09
C MET A 800 22.16 -2.03 13.32
N ASP A 801 21.31 -3.06 13.40
CA ASP A 801 21.27 -4.03 14.50
C ASP A 801 22.60 -4.81 14.66
N LEU A 802 23.36 -4.95 13.57
CA LEU A 802 24.68 -5.59 13.53
C LEU A 802 25.85 -4.59 13.61
N ASN A 803 25.59 -3.31 13.91
CA ASN A 803 26.60 -2.24 13.98
C ASN A 803 27.42 -2.06 12.68
N ALA A 804 26.76 -2.22 11.54
CA ALA A 804 27.36 -2.19 10.20
C ALA A 804 26.65 -1.20 9.26
N GLY A 805 25.92 -0.22 9.78
CA GLY A 805 25.17 0.77 8.96
C GLY A 805 26.03 1.54 7.94
N ASN A 806 27.34 1.66 8.18
CA ASN A 806 28.29 2.27 7.25
C ASN A 806 28.81 1.33 6.13
N ARG A 807 28.34 0.08 6.09
CA ARG A 807 28.72 -0.93 5.08
C ARG A 807 27.63 -1.20 4.05
N VAL A 808 26.53 -0.44 4.10
CA VAL A 808 25.41 -0.57 3.18
C VAL A 808 25.11 0.78 2.55
N VAL A 809 24.95 0.80 1.22
CA VAL A 809 24.76 2.03 0.44
C VAL A 809 23.66 1.83 -0.59
N LEU A 810 22.75 2.78 -0.67
CA LEU A 810 21.86 2.96 -1.83
C LEU A 810 22.45 4.06 -2.71
N ASP A 811 22.78 3.70 -3.94
CA ASP A 811 23.35 4.60 -4.93
C ASP A 811 22.29 4.92 -5.98
N ILE A 812 21.79 6.15 -5.96
CA ILE A 812 20.81 6.65 -6.94
C ILE A 812 21.56 7.50 -7.96
N HIS A 813 21.72 6.99 -9.18
CA HIS A 813 22.46 7.66 -10.26
C HIS A 813 21.52 8.25 -11.31
N GLU A 814 22.03 9.20 -12.11
CA GLU A 814 21.22 9.95 -13.10
C GLU A 814 20.79 9.12 -14.33
N GLY A 815 21.28 7.89 -14.45
CA GLY A 815 21.05 6.99 -15.58
C GLY A 815 19.69 6.29 -15.56
N GLY A 816 19.50 5.37 -16.52
CA GLY A 816 18.37 4.44 -16.58
C GLY A 816 18.70 3.06 -15.98
N HIS A 817 18.24 1.99 -16.62
CA HIS A 817 18.54 0.61 -16.25
C HIS A 817 19.97 0.20 -16.64
N GLU A 818 20.97 0.74 -15.94
CA GLU A 818 22.40 0.56 -16.25
C GLU A 818 23.28 0.50 -14.99
N VAL A 819 24.54 0.08 -15.16
CA VAL A 819 25.56 0.09 -14.12
C VAL A 819 26.17 1.49 -14.01
N ASP A 820 26.20 2.07 -12.81
CA ASP A 820 27.08 3.22 -12.55
C ASP A 820 28.48 2.72 -12.15
N LEU A 821 29.36 2.65 -13.15
CA LEU A 821 30.74 2.19 -12.97
C LEU A 821 31.55 3.11 -12.04
N ALA A 822 31.21 4.41 -11.99
CA ALA A 822 31.97 5.40 -11.23
C ALA A 822 31.84 5.20 -9.71
N THR A 823 30.75 4.59 -9.25
CA THR A 823 30.50 4.27 -7.85
C THR A 823 30.75 2.79 -7.55
N MET A 824 30.40 1.88 -8.47
CA MET A 824 30.61 0.43 -8.33
C MET A 824 32.08 0.06 -8.14
N ALA A 825 32.97 0.54 -9.03
CA ALA A 825 34.38 0.12 -8.99
C ALA A 825 35.11 0.61 -7.72
N PRO A 826 34.99 1.88 -7.30
CA PRO A 826 35.56 2.32 -6.02
C PRO A 826 34.99 1.59 -4.81
N PHE A 827 33.69 1.25 -4.80
CA PHE A 827 33.07 0.51 -3.71
C PHE A 827 33.66 -0.89 -3.55
N LEU A 828 33.76 -1.65 -4.66
CA LEU A 828 34.36 -3.00 -4.66
C LEU A 828 35.84 -2.94 -4.26
N LEU A 829 36.62 -2.04 -4.87
CA LEU A 829 38.05 -1.92 -4.56
C LEU A 829 38.29 -1.44 -3.13
N GLY A 830 37.48 -0.52 -2.60
CA GLY A 830 37.60 -0.05 -1.21
C GLY A 830 37.35 -1.15 -0.18
N ASN A 831 36.39 -2.05 -0.45
CA ASN A 831 36.02 -3.14 0.46
C ASN A 831 36.86 -4.41 0.27
N LEU A 832 37.38 -4.66 -0.93
CA LEU A 832 38.23 -5.82 -1.22
C LEU A 832 39.74 -5.49 -1.13
N CYS A 833 40.14 -4.23 -1.28
CA CYS A 833 41.54 -3.78 -1.25
C CYS A 833 41.73 -2.55 -0.34
N PRO A 834 41.50 -2.66 0.98
CA PRO A 834 41.54 -1.53 1.90
C PRO A 834 42.89 -0.78 1.91
N ASP A 835 44.00 -1.44 1.56
CA ASP A 835 45.35 -0.84 1.53
C ASP A 835 45.64 0.00 0.26
N ARG A 836 44.73 0.06 -0.73
CA ARG A 836 44.94 0.75 -2.03
C ARG A 836 44.03 1.97 -2.26
N ALA A 837 43.36 2.48 -1.23
CA ALA A 837 42.28 3.49 -1.31
C ALA A 837 42.62 4.88 -1.91
N THR A 838 43.71 5.06 -2.67
CA THR A 838 44.11 6.33 -3.28
C THR A 838 44.50 6.27 -4.76
N ALA A 839 44.32 5.14 -5.45
CA ALA A 839 44.51 5.10 -6.91
C ALA A 839 43.25 5.63 -7.62
N LYS A 840 43.32 6.86 -8.17
CA LYS A 840 42.30 7.37 -9.10
C LYS A 840 42.17 6.40 -10.28
N ILE A 841 40.97 5.88 -10.49
CA ILE A 841 40.56 5.07 -11.67
C ILE A 841 40.32 6.02 -12.83
#